data_AF-A0A1V8UHA9-F1
#
_entry.id   AF-A0A1V8UHA9-F1
#
_cell.length_a   1.000
_cell.length_b   1.000
_cell.length_c   1.000
_cell.angle_alpha   90.00
_cell.angle_beta   90.00
_cell.angle_gamma   90.00
#
_symmetry.space_group_name_H-M   'P 1'
#
loop_
_entity.id
_entity.type
_entity.pdbx_description
1 polymer ?
#
loop_
_entity_poly.entity_id
_entity_poly.type
_entity_poly.pdbx_seq_one_letter_code
_entity_poly.pdbx_strand_id
1 'polypeptide(L)'
;MPVVKGGVWTNIEDEILKAAISKYGLNQWARVSSLLARKTAKQCKARWTEWLDPGIRKIEWSREEDEKLLHLAKLMPTQWRTIAPIVGRTATQCLERYQKLLDEAEAREGEEMGLGGPEGGEAAAPSADDVRRLRPGELDPEPESRPARPDTVDMDEDEKEMLSEARARLANTQGKKAKRKARERQLEESKRMAQLQKRRELKAAGINIKVTTRKKGQMDYNADIPFEKAPAPGFYDTQNEMAENERSREMFDPRKQQLANKRKGEAAEVEGQEPKRRKNEKEGGTAAYAAAAKAGQLQRIREAEQSSRRRALNLPAPQVSEHELEEIVKMGLSGDRANALGDNDTTRGLVGSYGNVIGATPMRTPQAPVEEDRIVNELRNARARTETQSVLFGGENIPLHEGGATTGYEGVAPSEQMSSTPNPLATPLRQLNGATPIRNGPSQTPARDGFNLNNATPSTALVSQTPRDLRLAERASKSSLRGALASLPRPQEMAFELELPDEQPELSAEEAAAAAAEDAALRDRRAQQAADDAARADLARQTKVVQRGLPRPSTVDFASLMKSANAIEDPVERLIAQESARLIAADAVKFGGSRVANPSAVPATEPLDEETADRARMEVILEMGQDADRAQFGEAFEREWVAARANKLLPGYPDDDDDDSTTQISTAFDRAQGDITTSATRSSALESKLRKLHGGYIDRAGKLRAKIGEAALALGGLKVQGETLRGVDSVEQAVLIDRLEGLREEVTFVKKREREAQEDFRVRREELAALRS
;
A
#
# COMPACT_ATOMS: atom_id res chain seq x y z
N MET A 1 -23.91 24.09 10.39
CA MET A 1 -24.47 23.81 11.74
C MET A 1 -23.38 24.06 12.77
N PRO A 2 -23.69 24.45 14.02
CA PRO A 2 -22.72 24.38 15.10
C PRO A 2 -22.33 22.92 15.32
N VAL A 3 -21.06 22.58 15.11
CA VAL A 3 -20.56 21.22 15.36
C VAL A 3 -20.59 20.98 16.87
N VAL A 4 -21.52 20.14 17.33
CA VAL A 4 -21.55 19.66 18.71
C VAL A 4 -20.28 18.84 18.94
N LYS A 5 -19.42 19.29 19.87
CA LYS A 5 -18.12 18.67 20.13
C LYS A 5 -18.19 17.83 21.40
N GLY A 6 -17.90 16.54 21.28
CA GLY A 6 -18.00 15.56 22.37
C GLY A 6 -18.65 14.27 21.91
N GLY A 7 -19.23 13.54 22.87
CA GLY A 7 -19.70 12.17 22.69
C GLY A 7 -18.60 11.13 22.91
N VAL A 8 -19.01 9.86 22.85
CA VAL A 8 -18.17 8.68 23.08
C VAL A 8 -16.95 8.66 22.16
N TRP A 9 -15.85 8.08 22.65
CA TRP A 9 -14.63 7.84 21.87
C TRP A 9 -14.74 6.54 21.07
N THR A 10 -14.39 6.58 19.78
CA THR A 10 -14.22 5.36 18.96
C THR A 10 -12.77 4.90 18.95
N ASN A 11 -12.53 3.63 18.64
CA ASN A 11 -11.18 3.07 18.57
C ASN A 11 -10.34 3.77 17.47
N ILE A 12 -10.95 4.14 16.33
CA ILE A 12 -10.31 5.00 15.32
C ILE A 12 -9.88 6.37 15.86
N GLU A 13 -10.71 7.06 16.65
CA GLU A 13 -10.31 8.36 17.24
C GLU A 13 -9.11 8.19 18.19
N ASP A 14 -9.10 7.12 19.00
CA ASP A 14 -8.01 6.80 19.92
C ASP A 14 -6.71 6.43 19.17
N GLU A 15 -6.77 5.67 18.07
CA GLU A 15 -5.59 5.36 17.25
C GLU A 15 -5.04 6.58 16.49
N ILE A 16 -5.92 7.43 15.95
CA ILE A 16 -5.50 8.73 15.38
C ILE A 16 -4.85 9.60 16.46
N LEU A 17 -5.39 9.60 17.69
CA LEU A 17 -4.85 10.36 18.82
C LEU A 17 -3.44 9.87 19.22
N LYS A 18 -3.23 8.56 19.36
CA LYS A 18 -1.90 7.94 19.59
C LYS A 18 -0.89 8.34 18.50
N ALA A 19 -1.27 8.18 17.23
CA ALA A 19 -0.39 8.51 16.10
C ALA A 19 -0.08 10.02 15.99
N ALA A 20 -1.06 10.88 16.30
CA ALA A 20 -0.88 12.33 16.34
C ALA A 20 0.06 12.77 17.47
N ILE A 21 -0.03 12.14 18.66
CA ILE A 21 0.85 12.41 19.79
C ILE A 21 2.27 11.92 19.51
N SER A 22 2.44 10.75 18.90
CA SER A 22 3.74 10.27 18.42
C SER A 22 4.43 11.28 17.48
N LYS A 23 3.67 11.97 16.61
CA LYS A 23 4.21 12.97 15.68
C LYS A 23 4.40 14.38 16.27
N TYR A 24 3.49 14.84 17.14
CA TYR A 24 3.43 16.25 17.57
C TYR A 24 3.80 16.48 19.05
N GLY A 25 3.87 15.41 19.85
CA GLY A 25 4.16 15.44 21.29
C GLY A 25 3.02 15.97 22.15
N LEU A 26 3.18 15.79 23.47
CA LEU A 26 2.20 16.09 24.53
C LEU A 26 1.95 17.59 24.79
N ASN A 27 2.54 18.48 24.00
CA ASN A 27 2.41 19.94 24.18
C ASN A 27 1.55 20.61 23.09
N GLN A 28 1.23 19.92 21.98
CA GLN A 28 0.57 20.51 20.80
C GLN A 28 -0.91 20.10 20.66
N TRP A 29 -1.67 20.05 21.76
CA TRP A 29 -3.06 19.56 21.80
C TRP A 29 -4.00 20.19 20.77
N ALA A 30 -3.87 21.49 20.48
CA ALA A 30 -4.68 22.16 19.45
C ALA A 30 -4.41 21.64 18.02
N ARG A 31 -3.17 21.21 17.76
CA ARG A 31 -2.76 20.58 16.49
C ARG A 31 -3.26 19.14 16.42
N VAL A 32 -3.16 18.40 17.52
CA VAL A 32 -3.71 17.04 17.67
C VAL A 32 -5.22 17.03 17.43
N SER A 33 -5.99 17.88 18.13
CA SER A 33 -7.44 17.97 17.93
C SER A 33 -7.84 18.44 16.54
N SER A 34 -6.95 19.11 15.79
CA SER A 34 -7.25 19.50 14.41
C SER A 34 -7.27 18.32 13.41
N LEU A 35 -6.90 17.10 13.85
CA LEU A 35 -7.06 15.84 13.11
C LEU A 35 -8.36 15.09 13.49
N LEU A 36 -9.05 15.50 14.56
CA LEU A 36 -10.23 14.82 15.12
C LEU A 36 -11.43 15.77 15.07
N ALA A 37 -12.24 15.67 14.00
CA ALA A 37 -13.24 16.70 13.67
C ALA A 37 -14.24 17.03 14.80
N ARG A 38 -14.65 16.02 15.58
CA ARG A 38 -15.67 16.14 16.64
C ARG A 38 -15.11 16.30 18.06
N LYS A 39 -13.77 16.28 18.25
CA LYS A 39 -13.11 16.35 19.58
C LYS A 39 -12.30 17.64 19.75
N THR A 40 -12.29 18.21 20.95
CA THR A 40 -11.52 19.42 21.29
C THR A 40 -10.14 19.11 21.85
N ALA A 41 -9.24 20.10 21.86
CA ALA A 41 -7.93 19.99 22.48
C ALA A 41 -7.97 19.60 23.98
N LYS A 42 -9.01 20.04 24.71
CA LYS A 42 -9.22 19.66 26.12
C LYS A 42 -9.59 18.18 26.23
N GLN A 43 -10.56 17.73 25.44
CA GLN A 43 -11.01 16.33 25.40
C GLN A 43 -9.87 15.40 24.96
N CYS A 44 -9.07 15.77 23.96
CA CYS A 44 -7.89 15.01 23.54
C CYS A 44 -6.83 14.89 24.65
N LYS A 45 -6.62 15.96 25.43
CA LYS A 45 -5.69 15.92 26.57
C LYS A 45 -6.23 15.03 27.68
N ALA A 46 -7.49 15.19 28.06
CA ALA A 46 -8.13 14.39 29.12
C ALA A 46 -8.16 12.90 28.73
N ARG A 47 -8.55 12.57 27.49
CA ARG A 47 -8.51 11.20 26.96
C ARG A 47 -7.11 10.58 27.02
N TRP A 48 -6.06 11.36 26.78
CA TRP A 48 -4.70 10.88 26.97
C TRP A 48 -4.41 10.60 28.44
N THR A 49 -4.63 11.57 29.33
CA THR A 49 -4.25 11.45 30.75
C THR A 49 -5.12 10.49 31.57
N GLU A 50 -6.35 10.22 31.16
CA GLU A 50 -7.27 9.31 31.85
C GLU A 50 -7.34 7.91 31.21
N TRP A 51 -6.97 7.74 29.93
CA TRP A 51 -7.10 6.45 29.25
C TRP A 51 -5.93 6.03 28.35
N LEU A 52 -5.32 6.89 27.54
CA LEU A 52 -4.36 6.44 26.51
C LEU A 52 -2.89 6.44 26.90
N ASP A 53 -2.51 7.13 27.98
CA ASP A 53 -1.11 7.16 28.44
C ASP A 53 -0.63 5.74 28.84
N PRO A 54 0.47 5.22 28.26
CA PRO A 54 1.02 3.91 28.62
C PRO A 54 1.43 3.77 30.10
N GLY A 55 1.58 4.87 30.84
CA GLY A 55 1.78 4.85 32.29
C GLY A 55 0.55 4.42 33.10
N ILE A 56 -0.65 4.38 32.50
CA ILE A 56 -1.89 4.02 33.19
C ILE A 56 -2.03 2.49 33.26
N ARG A 57 -2.04 1.95 34.48
CA ARG A 57 -2.30 0.52 34.72
C ARG A 57 -3.80 0.23 34.51
N LYS A 58 -4.10 -0.65 33.55
CA LYS A 58 -5.47 -1.15 33.23
C LYS A 58 -5.68 -2.62 33.59
N ILE A 59 -4.79 -3.15 34.43
CA ILE A 59 -4.88 -4.50 35.00
C ILE A 59 -5.89 -4.44 36.16
N GLU A 60 -6.40 -5.59 36.59
CA GLU A 60 -7.18 -5.75 37.82
C GLU A 60 -6.48 -5.11 39.05
N TRP A 61 -7.26 -4.82 40.09
CA TRP A 61 -6.78 -4.23 41.34
C TRP A 61 -6.14 -5.30 42.22
N SER A 62 -4.96 -5.02 42.77
CA SER A 62 -4.35 -5.90 43.78
C SER A 62 -4.83 -5.54 45.18
N ARG A 63 -4.81 -6.53 46.10
CA ARG A 63 -5.19 -6.35 47.51
C ARG A 63 -4.44 -5.18 48.17
N GLU A 64 -3.14 -5.06 47.89
CA GLU A 64 -2.28 -3.95 48.35
C GLU A 64 -2.69 -2.57 47.79
N GLU A 65 -3.21 -2.50 46.56
CA GLU A 65 -3.71 -1.25 45.98
C GLU A 65 -5.03 -0.83 46.63
N ASP A 66 -5.93 -1.79 46.91
CA ASP A 66 -7.20 -1.55 47.57
C ASP A 66 -7.02 -1.14 49.05
N GLU A 67 -6.13 -1.79 49.81
CA GLU A 67 -5.77 -1.39 51.18
C GLU A 67 -5.21 0.04 51.22
N LYS A 68 -4.28 0.35 50.31
CA LYS A 68 -3.68 1.69 50.20
C LYS A 68 -4.70 2.74 49.78
N LEU A 69 -5.62 2.39 48.87
CA LEU A 69 -6.72 3.27 48.43
C LEU A 69 -7.65 3.61 49.61
N LEU A 70 -8.08 2.62 50.39
CA LEU A 70 -8.93 2.80 51.56
C LEU A 70 -8.24 3.65 52.64
N HIS A 71 -6.99 3.33 52.97
CA HIS A 71 -6.20 4.10 53.94
C HIS A 71 -6.02 5.57 53.53
N LEU A 72 -5.71 5.83 52.25
CA LEU A 72 -5.55 7.20 51.75
C LEU A 72 -6.88 7.96 51.63
N ALA A 73 -7.99 7.29 51.26
CA ALA A 73 -9.32 7.90 51.26
C ALA A 73 -9.78 8.30 52.67
N LYS A 74 -9.44 7.48 53.67
CA LYS A 74 -9.68 7.72 55.11
C LYS A 74 -8.85 8.89 55.67
N LEU A 75 -7.62 9.10 55.16
CA LEU A 75 -6.76 10.23 55.54
C LEU A 75 -7.07 11.54 54.78
N MET A 76 -7.45 11.45 53.50
CA MET A 76 -7.70 12.60 52.63
C MET A 76 -9.07 12.49 51.94
N PRO A 77 -10.17 12.77 52.67
CA PRO A 77 -11.53 12.62 52.15
C PRO A 77 -11.73 13.35 50.80
N THR A 78 -12.26 12.62 49.82
CA THR A 78 -12.62 13.06 48.45
C THR A 78 -11.50 13.71 47.61
N GLN A 79 -10.23 13.65 48.02
CA GLN A 79 -9.10 14.24 47.30
C GLN A 79 -8.48 13.31 46.24
N TRP A 80 -9.30 12.76 45.35
CA TRP A 80 -8.90 11.71 44.39
C TRP A 80 -7.70 12.08 43.49
N ARG A 81 -7.54 13.36 43.13
CA ARG A 81 -6.37 13.83 42.36
C ARG A 81 -5.05 13.83 43.14
N THR A 82 -5.10 13.88 44.47
CA THR A 82 -3.94 13.78 45.36
C THR A 82 -3.63 12.30 45.66
N ILE A 83 -4.67 11.48 45.80
CA ILE A 83 -4.56 10.04 46.09
C ILE A 83 -4.02 9.26 44.86
N ALA A 84 -4.53 9.54 43.67
CA ALA A 84 -4.23 8.80 42.45
C ALA A 84 -2.71 8.64 42.14
N PRO A 85 -1.87 9.70 42.20
CA PRO A 85 -0.41 9.55 42.02
C PRO A 85 0.29 8.68 43.07
N ILE A 86 -0.28 8.53 44.27
CA ILE A 86 0.29 7.73 45.37
C ILE A 86 -0.09 6.25 45.20
N VAL A 87 -1.30 5.98 44.72
CA VAL A 87 -1.78 4.62 44.40
C VAL A 87 -1.20 4.10 43.08
N GLY A 88 -0.93 4.99 42.10
CA GLY A 88 -0.42 4.62 40.77
C GLY A 88 -1.52 4.27 39.75
N ARG A 89 -2.72 4.82 39.95
CA ARG A 89 -3.93 4.66 39.09
C ARG A 89 -4.50 6.06 38.76
N THR A 90 -5.49 6.17 37.88
CA THR A 90 -6.13 7.48 37.60
C THR A 90 -7.12 7.87 38.72
N ALA A 91 -7.45 9.16 38.82
CA ALA A 91 -8.39 9.66 39.84
C ALA A 91 -9.80 9.10 39.64
N THR A 92 -10.22 8.94 38.38
CA THR A 92 -11.46 8.30 37.96
C THR A 92 -11.50 6.83 38.38
N GLN A 93 -10.46 6.05 38.07
CA GLN A 93 -10.32 4.65 38.49
C GLN A 93 -10.36 4.49 40.03
N CYS A 94 -9.67 5.36 40.77
CA CYS A 94 -9.64 5.31 42.24
C CYS A 94 -11.03 5.56 42.85
N LEU A 95 -11.79 6.54 42.32
CA LEU A 95 -13.15 6.83 42.76
C LEU A 95 -14.10 5.66 42.46
N GLU A 96 -14.08 5.15 41.22
CA GLU A 96 -14.93 4.02 40.83
C GLU A 96 -14.65 2.76 41.65
N ARG A 97 -13.37 2.44 41.92
CA ARG A 97 -13.01 1.29 42.77
C ARG A 97 -13.43 1.50 44.22
N TYR A 98 -13.20 2.68 44.78
CA TYR A 98 -13.62 2.99 46.16
C TYR A 98 -15.14 2.87 46.33
N GLN A 99 -15.92 3.39 45.38
CA GLN A 99 -17.39 3.23 45.38
C GLN A 99 -17.79 1.76 45.28
N LYS A 100 -17.18 0.98 44.39
CA LYS A 100 -17.45 -0.47 44.30
C LYS A 100 -17.10 -1.22 45.58
N LEU A 101 -15.99 -0.90 46.25
CA LEU A 101 -15.62 -1.54 47.52
C LEU A 101 -16.63 -1.22 48.64
N LEU A 102 -17.22 -0.02 48.65
CA LEU A 102 -18.33 0.31 49.54
C LEU A 102 -19.60 -0.46 49.16
N ASP A 103 -20.03 -0.39 47.89
CA ASP A 103 -21.22 -1.09 47.38
C ASP A 103 -21.10 -2.64 47.63
N GLU A 104 -19.91 -3.23 47.46
CA GLU A 104 -19.57 -4.64 47.75
C GLU A 104 -19.68 -4.97 49.26
N ALA A 105 -19.27 -4.05 50.14
CA ALA A 105 -19.41 -4.22 51.59
C ALA A 105 -20.86 -4.09 52.05
N GLU A 106 -21.61 -3.11 51.52
CA GLU A 106 -23.03 -2.93 51.84
C GLU A 106 -23.86 -4.16 51.43
N ALA A 107 -23.60 -4.72 50.24
CA ALA A 107 -24.24 -5.95 49.78
C ALA A 107 -23.97 -7.14 50.72
N ARG A 108 -22.71 -7.33 51.13
CA ARG A 108 -22.29 -8.42 52.01
C ARG A 108 -22.85 -8.30 53.43
N GLU A 109 -22.93 -7.08 53.98
CA GLU A 109 -23.60 -6.85 55.28
C GLU A 109 -25.12 -7.06 55.20
N GLY A 110 -25.76 -6.68 54.08
CA GLY A 110 -27.18 -6.94 53.85
C GLY A 110 -27.53 -8.42 53.72
N GLU A 111 -26.60 -9.21 53.17
CA GLU A 111 -26.65 -10.67 53.09
C GLU A 111 -26.42 -11.33 54.47
N GLU A 112 -25.41 -10.87 55.23
CA GLU A 112 -25.13 -11.33 56.62
C GLU A 112 -26.29 -11.03 57.58
N MET A 113 -27.00 -9.91 57.40
CA MET A 113 -28.18 -9.53 58.18
C MET A 113 -29.49 -10.23 57.75
N GLY A 114 -29.43 -11.16 56.79
CA GLY A 114 -30.56 -12.03 56.45
C GLY A 114 -31.79 -11.32 55.85
N LEU A 115 -31.63 -10.10 55.33
CA LEU A 115 -32.70 -9.38 54.61
C LEU A 115 -32.73 -9.71 53.10
N GLY A 116 -31.70 -10.39 52.59
CA GLY A 116 -31.70 -10.99 51.27
C GLY A 116 -32.65 -12.20 51.19
N GLY A 117 -33.46 -12.27 50.15
CA GLY A 117 -34.30 -13.44 49.86
C GLY A 117 -33.47 -14.70 49.59
N PRO A 118 -34.06 -15.91 49.72
CA PRO A 118 -33.30 -17.17 49.74
C PRO A 118 -32.48 -17.42 48.47
N GLU A 119 -31.27 -17.96 48.65
CA GLU A 119 -30.29 -18.31 47.61
C GLU A 119 -30.93 -18.98 46.38
N GLY A 120 -30.74 -18.39 45.20
CA GLY A 120 -31.50 -18.80 44.01
C GLY A 120 -31.02 -18.26 42.66
N GLY A 121 -29.72 -18.27 42.40
CA GLY A 121 -29.15 -18.14 41.05
C GLY A 121 -28.84 -16.71 40.56
N GLU A 122 -28.24 -16.64 39.38
CA GLU A 122 -27.60 -15.47 38.74
C GLU A 122 -28.58 -14.37 38.27
N ALA A 123 -29.76 -14.30 38.89
CA ALA A 123 -30.86 -13.39 38.55
C ALA A 123 -31.26 -12.48 39.74
N ALA A 124 -30.32 -12.17 40.63
CA ALA A 124 -30.46 -11.04 41.53
C ALA A 124 -30.64 -9.76 40.69
N ALA A 125 -31.86 -9.23 40.66
CA ALA A 125 -32.13 -7.98 39.97
C ALA A 125 -31.28 -6.88 40.64
N PRO A 126 -30.49 -6.09 39.88
CA PRO A 126 -29.71 -5.00 40.46
C PRO A 126 -30.66 -4.06 41.21
N SER A 127 -30.21 -3.56 42.37
CA SER A 127 -31.01 -2.68 43.21
C SER A 127 -31.60 -1.53 42.40
N ALA A 128 -32.82 -1.09 42.72
CA ALA A 128 -33.56 -0.11 41.93
C ALA A 128 -32.81 1.23 41.75
N ASP A 129 -31.86 1.53 42.64
CA ASP A 129 -30.98 2.70 42.59
C ASP A 129 -29.83 2.55 41.57
N ASP A 130 -29.30 1.34 41.36
CA ASP A 130 -28.24 1.08 40.37
C ASP A 130 -28.75 1.27 38.92
N VAL A 131 -30.03 0.98 38.69
CA VAL A 131 -30.68 1.11 37.37
C VAL A 131 -30.90 2.58 36.96
N ARG A 132 -30.72 3.56 37.87
CA ARG A 132 -31.07 4.98 37.63
C ARG A 132 -30.03 6.03 38.07
N ARG A 133 -28.74 5.69 38.19
CA ARG A 133 -27.66 6.67 38.43
C ARG A 133 -27.48 7.73 37.31
N LEU A 134 -28.11 7.58 36.13
CA LEU A 134 -28.20 8.60 35.08
C LEU A 134 -29.65 8.79 34.60
N ARG A 135 -30.08 10.04 34.35
CA ARG A 135 -31.39 10.30 33.73
C ARG A 135 -31.37 9.87 32.26
N PRO A 136 -32.36 9.11 31.75
CA PRO A 136 -32.43 8.76 30.34
C PRO A 136 -32.42 10.00 29.43
N GLY A 137 -31.37 10.15 28.63
CA GLY A 137 -31.14 11.30 27.75
C GLY A 137 -30.08 12.30 28.21
N GLU A 138 -29.50 12.12 29.41
CA GLU A 138 -28.37 12.93 29.87
C GLU A 138 -27.06 12.51 29.20
N LEU A 139 -26.23 13.50 28.81
CA LEU A 139 -24.90 13.23 28.25
C LEU A 139 -23.93 12.96 29.39
N ASP A 140 -23.15 11.87 29.28
CA ASP A 140 -22.10 11.55 30.25
C ASP A 140 -21.14 12.74 30.45
N PRO A 141 -20.90 13.20 31.69
CA PRO A 141 -19.95 14.28 31.97
C PRO A 141 -18.48 13.91 31.74
N GLU A 142 -18.09 12.64 31.83
CA GLU A 142 -16.68 12.18 31.72
C GLU A 142 -16.50 11.02 30.72
N PRO A 143 -16.86 11.17 29.43
CA PRO A 143 -16.71 10.13 28.43
C PRO A 143 -15.24 9.75 28.14
N GLU A 144 -14.27 10.56 28.59
CA GLU A 144 -12.84 10.31 28.42
C GLU A 144 -12.30 9.12 29.24
N SER A 145 -12.93 8.72 30.35
CA SER A 145 -12.49 7.59 31.17
C SER A 145 -12.96 6.22 30.63
N ARG A 146 -14.05 6.19 29.85
CA ARG A 146 -14.68 4.94 29.39
C ARG A 146 -13.88 4.21 28.29
N PRO A 147 -14.01 2.88 28.17
CA PRO A 147 -13.49 2.15 27.00
C PRO A 147 -13.99 2.73 25.67
N ALA A 148 -13.14 2.68 24.64
CA ALA A 148 -13.52 3.10 23.29
C ALA A 148 -14.58 2.15 22.70
N ARG A 149 -15.51 2.70 21.92
CA ARG A 149 -16.41 1.88 21.10
C ARG A 149 -15.60 1.17 20.00
N PRO A 150 -15.81 -0.15 19.79
CA PRO A 150 -15.29 -0.85 18.62
C PRO A 150 -15.75 -0.20 17.33
N ASP A 151 -14.92 -0.29 16.30
CA ASP A 151 -15.19 0.29 14.98
C ASP A 151 -16.34 -0.49 14.28
N THR A 152 -17.19 0.21 13.53
CA THR A 152 -18.28 -0.44 12.78
C THR A 152 -17.73 -1.17 11.55
N VAL A 153 -18.37 -2.27 11.14
CA VAL A 153 -17.96 -3.00 9.92
C VAL A 153 -18.13 -2.09 8.68
N ASP A 154 -19.28 -1.44 8.60
CA ASP A 154 -19.54 -0.37 7.64
C ASP A 154 -19.17 0.97 8.29
N MET A 155 -17.93 1.37 8.07
CA MET A 155 -17.38 2.66 8.50
C MET A 155 -18.07 3.84 7.80
N ASP A 156 -18.46 4.88 8.52
CA ASP A 156 -19.11 6.05 7.92
C ASP A 156 -18.16 6.89 7.04
N GLU A 157 -18.73 7.74 6.17
CA GLU A 157 -17.94 8.64 5.31
C GLU A 157 -17.07 9.60 6.12
N ASP A 158 -17.62 10.18 7.20
CA ASP A 158 -16.89 11.03 8.17
C ASP A 158 -15.62 10.33 8.71
N GLU A 159 -15.72 9.05 9.06
CA GLU A 159 -14.62 8.30 9.69
C GLU A 159 -13.58 7.85 8.66
N LYS A 160 -14.03 7.47 7.46
CA LYS A 160 -13.16 7.23 6.30
C LYS A 160 -12.39 8.49 5.90
N GLU A 161 -13.07 9.65 5.84
CA GLU A 161 -12.43 10.93 5.54
C GLU A 161 -11.42 11.29 6.63
N MET A 162 -11.79 11.20 7.91
CA MET A 162 -10.92 11.47 9.06
C MET A 162 -9.64 10.61 9.04
N LEU A 163 -9.77 9.30 8.78
CA LEU A 163 -8.62 8.39 8.61
C LEU A 163 -7.73 8.79 7.42
N SER A 164 -8.34 9.18 6.29
CA SER A 164 -7.60 9.60 5.09
C SER A 164 -6.84 10.92 5.32
N GLU A 165 -7.46 11.88 6.00
CA GLU A 165 -6.85 13.15 6.36
C GLU A 165 -5.72 12.94 7.38
N ALA A 166 -5.95 12.13 8.42
CA ALA A 166 -4.93 11.79 9.41
C ALA A 166 -3.70 11.18 8.72
N ARG A 167 -3.88 10.18 7.85
CA ARG A 167 -2.79 9.59 7.05
C ARG A 167 -2.03 10.64 6.22
N ALA A 168 -2.75 11.50 5.50
CA ALA A 168 -2.13 12.56 4.68
C ALA A 168 -1.36 13.60 5.51
N ARG A 169 -1.89 14.01 6.67
CA ARG A 169 -1.26 14.95 7.61
C ARG A 169 -0.06 14.33 8.35
N LEU A 170 -0.12 13.04 8.69
CA LEU A 170 0.97 12.30 9.32
C LEU A 170 2.12 12.02 8.33
N ALA A 171 1.83 11.68 7.07
CA ALA A 171 2.87 11.52 6.03
C ALA A 171 3.56 12.86 5.68
N ASN A 172 2.86 13.99 5.75
CA ASN A 172 3.41 15.27 5.33
C ASN A 172 4.39 15.87 6.37
N THR A 173 5.67 15.96 6.01
CA THR A 173 6.70 16.72 6.75
C THR A 173 7.06 18.06 6.09
N GLN A 174 6.68 18.27 4.82
CA GLN A 174 7.13 19.41 4.03
C GLN A 174 6.20 20.63 4.13
N GLY A 175 6.80 21.79 4.45
CA GLY A 175 6.14 23.09 4.43
C GLY A 175 5.90 23.66 3.01
N LYS A 176 5.14 24.75 2.93
CA LYS A 176 4.75 25.40 1.65
C LYS A 176 5.96 25.75 0.76
N LYS A 177 7.08 26.23 1.34
CA LYS A 177 8.31 26.60 0.59
C LYS A 177 8.98 25.38 -0.05
N ALA A 178 9.08 24.26 0.67
CA ALA A 178 9.64 23.01 0.14
C ALA A 178 8.80 22.45 -1.00
N LYS A 179 7.48 22.30 -0.80
CA LYS A 179 6.55 21.84 -1.85
C LYS A 179 6.55 22.75 -3.09
N ARG A 180 6.62 24.07 -2.89
CA ARG A 180 6.76 25.04 -3.99
C ARG A 180 8.07 24.82 -4.75
N LYS A 181 9.21 24.70 -4.05
CA LYS A 181 10.52 24.49 -4.67
C LYS A 181 10.63 23.15 -5.40
N ALA A 182 10.03 22.09 -4.87
CA ALA A 182 9.93 20.80 -5.57
C ALA A 182 9.18 20.92 -6.90
N ARG A 183 8.01 21.59 -6.91
CA ARG A 183 7.25 21.85 -8.15
C ARG A 183 7.97 22.79 -9.11
N GLU A 184 8.63 23.84 -8.61
CA GLU A 184 9.45 24.73 -9.45
C GLU A 184 10.58 23.94 -10.13
N ARG A 185 11.27 23.05 -9.40
CA ARG A 185 12.31 22.16 -9.94
C ARG A 185 11.76 21.19 -10.99
N GLN A 186 10.64 20.52 -10.73
CA GLN A 186 10.00 19.62 -11.71
C GLN A 186 9.61 20.37 -12.99
N LEU A 187 9.05 21.58 -12.87
CA LEU A 187 8.71 22.41 -14.03
C LEU A 187 9.96 22.89 -14.79
N GLU A 188 11.08 23.14 -14.09
CA GLU A 188 12.36 23.49 -14.71
C GLU A 188 12.99 22.30 -15.44
N GLU A 189 12.96 21.10 -14.85
CA GLU A 189 13.39 19.84 -15.48
C GLU A 189 12.53 19.54 -16.73
N SER A 190 11.20 19.67 -16.65
CA SER A 190 10.29 19.54 -17.80
C SER A 190 10.56 20.57 -18.91
N LYS A 191 10.76 21.85 -18.55
CA LYS A 191 11.14 22.90 -19.51
C LYS A 191 12.47 22.60 -20.19
N ARG A 192 13.47 22.14 -19.43
CA ARG A 192 14.79 21.75 -19.95
C ARG A 192 14.65 20.58 -20.94
N MET A 193 13.84 19.57 -20.63
CA MET A 193 13.59 18.45 -21.55
C MET A 193 12.91 18.90 -22.84
N ALA A 194 11.86 19.73 -22.76
CA ALA A 194 11.19 20.28 -23.94
C ALA A 194 12.11 21.16 -24.80
N GLN A 195 12.95 22.00 -24.17
CA GLN A 195 13.96 22.80 -24.88
C GLN A 195 15.03 21.93 -25.55
N LEU A 196 15.48 20.86 -24.88
CA LEU A 196 16.43 19.90 -25.46
C LEU A 196 15.83 19.13 -26.63
N GLN A 197 14.55 18.75 -26.56
CA GLN A 197 13.83 18.13 -27.67
C GLN A 197 13.75 19.07 -28.88
N LYS A 198 13.22 20.30 -28.70
CA LYS A 198 13.17 21.30 -29.79
C LYS A 198 14.54 21.59 -30.39
N ARG A 199 15.60 21.62 -29.58
CA ARG A 199 16.97 21.79 -30.07
C ARG A 199 17.47 20.58 -30.86
N ARG A 200 17.09 19.35 -30.50
CA ARG A 200 17.41 18.14 -31.29
C ARG A 200 16.68 18.15 -32.62
N GLU A 201 15.40 18.50 -32.63
CA GLU A 201 14.58 18.61 -33.84
C GLU A 201 15.15 19.66 -34.80
N LEU A 202 15.43 20.87 -34.31
CA LEU A 202 16.07 21.92 -35.11
C LEU A 202 17.46 21.51 -35.61
N LYS A 203 18.29 20.86 -34.79
CA LYS A 203 19.61 20.37 -35.21
C LYS A 203 19.51 19.23 -36.24
N ALA A 204 18.52 18.35 -36.13
CA ALA A 204 18.25 17.29 -37.10
C ALA A 204 17.78 17.88 -38.44
N ALA A 205 17.02 18.96 -38.41
CA ALA A 205 16.68 19.79 -39.58
C ALA A 205 17.83 20.72 -40.05
N GLY A 206 19.05 20.58 -39.50
CA GLY A 206 20.22 21.38 -39.88
C GLY A 206 20.32 22.80 -39.28
N ILE A 207 19.29 23.27 -38.57
CA ILE A 207 19.18 24.64 -38.04
C ILE A 207 19.91 24.76 -36.70
N ASN A 208 21.15 25.24 -36.73
CA ASN A 208 22.03 25.38 -35.56
C ASN A 208 21.86 26.73 -34.82
N ILE A 209 20.81 26.87 -34.01
CA ILE A 209 20.61 28.07 -33.15
C ILE A 209 21.57 28.04 -31.94
N LYS A 210 22.38 29.09 -31.77
CA LYS A 210 23.23 29.30 -30.58
C LYS A 210 22.39 29.83 -29.42
N VAL A 211 22.34 29.10 -28.31
CA VAL A 211 21.64 29.52 -27.09
C VAL A 211 22.60 30.31 -26.19
N THR A 212 22.35 31.61 -26.01
CA THR A 212 23.16 32.51 -25.16
C THR A 212 22.57 32.66 -23.76
N THR A 213 22.84 31.72 -22.86
CA THR A 213 22.46 31.85 -21.43
C THR A 213 23.48 32.65 -20.63
N ARG A 214 23.62 33.95 -20.93
CA ARG A 214 24.46 34.86 -20.12
C ARG A 214 23.61 35.87 -19.36
N LYS A 215 23.67 35.79 -18.02
CA LYS A 215 23.22 36.87 -17.13
C LYS A 215 24.44 37.72 -16.78
N LYS A 216 24.32 39.05 -16.91
CA LYS A 216 25.40 39.99 -16.60
C LYS A 216 25.85 39.81 -15.14
N GLY A 217 27.12 39.49 -14.94
CA GLY A 217 27.71 39.22 -13.61
C GLY A 217 27.77 37.75 -13.17
N GLN A 218 27.30 36.79 -13.99
CA GLN A 218 27.47 35.36 -13.73
C GLN A 218 28.63 34.79 -14.57
N MET A 219 29.60 34.13 -13.92
CA MET A 219 30.68 33.41 -14.60
C MET A 219 30.17 32.17 -15.34
N ASP A 220 30.80 31.85 -16.47
CA ASP A 220 30.45 30.71 -17.32
C ASP A 220 31.31 29.49 -16.92
N TYR A 221 30.78 28.67 -16.01
CA TYR A 221 31.47 27.51 -15.45
C TYR A 221 31.81 26.40 -16.46
N ASN A 222 31.33 26.51 -17.70
CA ASN A 222 31.70 25.60 -18.80
C ASN A 222 32.83 26.15 -19.67
N ALA A 223 33.11 27.45 -19.59
CA ALA A 223 34.17 28.11 -20.37
C ALA A 223 35.49 28.10 -19.60
N ASP A 224 35.46 28.50 -18.33
CA ASP A 224 36.64 28.64 -17.47
C ASP A 224 36.47 27.86 -16.16
N ILE A 225 37.58 27.37 -15.59
CA ILE A 225 37.59 26.72 -14.28
C ILE A 225 37.35 27.79 -13.19
N PRO A 226 36.26 27.72 -12.40
CA PRO A 226 35.95 28.78 -11.44
C PRO A 226 36.94 28.77 -10.28
N PHE A 227 37.62 29.90 -10.06
CA PHE A 227 38.66 30.04 -9.03
C PHE A 227 39.76 28.98 -9.14
N GLU A 228 40.28 28.76 -10.35
CA GLU A 228 41.41 27.86 -10.57
C GLU A 228 42.59 28.25 -9.66
N LYS A 229 43.04 27.28 -8.87
CA LYS A 229 44.25 27.38 -8.06
C LYS A 229 45.21 26.33 -8.59
N ALA A 230 46.26 26.79 -9.28
CA ALA A 230 47.30 25.90 -9.78
C ALA A 230 47.85 25.02 -8.64
N PRO A 231 48.13 23.73 -8.89
CA PRO A 231 48.78 22.87 -7.90
C PRO A 231 50.13 23.48 -7.52
N ALA A 232 50.51 23.36 -6.24
CA ALA A 232 51.80 23.87 -5.79
C ALA A 232 52.94 23.14 -6.53
N PRO A 233 53.98 23.84 -7.01
CA PRO A 233 55.09 23.21 -7.72
C PRO A 233 55.80 22.22 -6.79
N GLY A 234 55.84 20.96 -7.21
CA GLY A 234 56.49 19.86 -6.49
C GLY A 234 57.94 19.65 -6.91
N PHE A 235 58.63 18.73 -6.23
CA PHE A 235 60.00 18.32 -6.56
C PHE A 235 60.07 17.28 -7.70
N TYR A 236 58.94 16.64 -8.02
CA TYR A 236 58.84 15.61 -9.06
C TYR A 236 58.24 16.16 -10.35
N ASP A 237 58.72 15.66 -11.49
CA ASP A 237 58.18 15.97 -12.80
C ASP A 237 56.88 15.19 -13.07
N THR A 238 55.83 15.89 -13.51
CA THR A 238 54.48 15.35 -13.72
C THR A 238 54.07 15.26 -15.20
N GLN A 239 54.99 15.51 -16.15
CA GLN A 239 54.70 15.45 -17.59
C GLN A 239 54.04 14.11 -18.03
N ASN A 240 54.52 12.98 -17.49
CA ASN A 240 53.96 11.66 -17.79
C ASN A 240 52.52 11.51 -17.28
N GLU A 241 52.23 11.97 -16.06
CA GLU A 241 50.88 11.94 -15.48
C GLU A 241 49.93 12.88 -16.23
N MET A 242 50.42 14.02 -16.73
CA MET A 242 49.64 14.91 -17.60
C MET A 242 49.23 14.21 -18.91
N ALA A 243 50.16 13.50 -19.56
CA ALA A 243 49.87 12.74 -20.78
C ALA A 243 48.88 11.58 -20.54
N GLU A 244 48.99 10.86 -19.42
CA GLU A 244 48.01 9.83 -19.05
C GLU A 244 46.62 10.42 -18.75
N ASN A 245 46.57 11.57 -18.06
CA ASN A 245 45.33 12.29 -17.80
C ASN A 245 44.66 12.76 -19.10
N GLU A 246 45.42 13.29 -20.06
CA GLU A 246 44.91 13.70 -21.37
C GLU A 246 44.35 12.50 -22.16
N ARG A 247 45.11 11.39 -22.23
CA ARG A 247 44.64 10.13 -22.83
C ARG A 247 43.37 9.59 -22.14
N SER A 248 43.26 9.70 -20.83
CA SER A 248 42.06 9.29 -20.09
C SER A 248 40.85 10.18 -20.36
N ARG A 249 41.08 11.48 -20.61
CA ARG A 249 40.07 12.48 -20.98
C ARG A 249 39.55 12.23 -22.40
N GLU A 250 40.40 11.83 -23.34
CA GLU A 250 39.98 11.41 -24.68
C GLU A 250 39.13 10.13 -24.65
N MET A 251 39.50 9.16 -23.80
CA MET A 251 38.76 7.90 -23.62
C MET A 251 37.47 8.04 -22.79
N PHE A 252 37.16 9.24 -22.28
CA PHE A 252 36.01 9.48 -21.41
C PHE A 252 34.70 9.63 -22.22
N ASP A 253 33.90 8.55 -22.30
CA ASP A 253 32.54 8.62 -22.83
C ASP A 253 31.54 9.15 -21.77
N PRO A 254 30.91 10.33 -21.97
CA PRO A 254 29.93 10.88 -21.04
C PRO A 254 28.68 10.01 -20.84
N ARG A 255 28.30 9.18 -21.83
CA ARG A 255 27.13 8.29 -21.73
C ARG A 255 27.37 7.18 -20.71
N LYS A 256 28.57 6.61 -20.70
CA LYS A 256 28.99 5.56 -19.76
C LYS A 256 28.93 6.04 -18.30
N GLN A 257 29.35 7.28 -18.02
CA GLN A 257 29.27 7.85 -16.67
C GLN A 257 27.82 8.17 -16.24
N GLN A 258 26.98 8.67 -17.14
CA GLN A 258 25.56 8.91 -16.84
C GLN A 258 24.81 7.61 -16.51
N LEU A 259 25.11 6.52 -17.22
CA LEU A 259 24.58 5.19 -16.91
C LEU A 259 25.06 4.67 -15.55
N ALA A 260 26.33 4.89 -15.19
CA ALA A 260 26.86 4.54 -13.86
C ALA A 260 26.15 5.31 -12.73
N ASN A 261 25.96 6.63 -12.90
CA ASN A 261 25.24 7.46 -11.92
C ASN A 261 23.76 7.07 -11.80
N LYS A 262 23.09 6.72 -12.91
CA LYS A 262 21.72 6.18 -12.88
C LYS A 262 21.65 4.87 -12.10
N ARG A 263 22.54 3.91 -12.41
CA ARG A 263 22.64 2.61 -11.71
C ARG A 263 22.91 2.79 -10.20
N LYS A 264 23.69 3.80 -9.80
CA LYS A 264 23.95 4.10 -8.38
C LYS A 264 22.71 4.59 -7.64
N GLY A 265 21.84 5.37 -8.28
CA GLY A 265 20.53 5.74 -7.71
C GLY A 265 19.57 4.56 -7.64
N GLU A 266 19.50 3.76 -8.71
CA GLU A 266 18.63 2.59 -8.84
C GLU A 266 19.01 1.48 -7.83
N ALA A 267 20.30 1.29 -7.53
CA ALA A 267 20.76 0.35 -6.50
C ALA A 267 20.19 0.67 -5.10
N ALA A 268 20.14 1.94 -4.71
CA ALA A 268 19.57 2.37 -3.43
C ALA A 268 18.05 2.18 -3.37
N GLU A 269 17.34 2.31 -4.51
CA GLU A 269 15.91 1.98 -4.60
C GLU A 269 15.65 0.46 -4.56
N VAL A 270 16.55 -0.36 -5.08
CA VAL A 270 16.46 -1.83 -5.04
C VAL A 270 16.71 -2.37 -3.63
N GLU A 271 17.65 -1.80 -2.88
CA GLU A 271 17.90 -2.14 -1.47
C GLU A 271 16.66 -1.87 -0.61
N GLY A 272 15.96 -0.74 -0.85
CA GLY A 272 14.66 -0.44 -0.25
C GLY A 272 13.49 -1.34 -0.66
N GLN A 273 13.66 -2.20 -1.68
CA GLN A 273 12.64 -3.17 -2.13
C GLN A 273 12.82 -4.58 -1.55
N GLU A 274 13.95 -4.90 -0.91
CA GLU A 274 14.14 -6.19 -0.23
C GLU A 274 13.05 -6.55 0.80
N PRO A 275 12.55 -5.65 1.66
CA PRO A 275 11.44 -5.98 2.55
C PRO A 275 10.11 -6.30 1.82
N LYS A 276 9.92 -5.81 0.59
CA LYS A 276 8.78 -6.23 -0.26
C LYS A 276 9.01 -7.60 -0.90
N ARG A 277 10.25 -7.96 -1.24
CA ARG A 277 10.60 -9.30 -1.73
C ARG A 277 10.34 -10.37 -0.67
N ARG A 278 10.80 -10.15 0.57
CA ARG A 278 10.53 -11.04 1.72
C ARG A 278 9.04 -11.22 2.04
N LYS A 279 8.19 -10.23 1.74
CA LYS A 279 6.74 -10.38 1.90
C LYS A 279 6.11 -11.28 0.82
N ASN A 280 6.54 -11.15 -0.44
CA ASN A 280 6.03 -11.96 -1.54
C ASN A 280 6.54 -13.41 -1.51
N GLU A 281 7.71 -13.68 -0.92
CA GLU A 281 8.20 -15.05 -0.68
C GLU A 281 7.23 -15.89 0.18
N LYS A 282 6.40 -15.25 1.02
CA LYS A 282 5.46 -15.93 1.92
C LYS A 282 4.13 -16.34 1.27
N GLU A 283 3.82 -15.90 0.05
CA GLU A 283 2.51 -16.09 -0.60
C GLU A 283 2.54 -16.64 -2.05
N GLY A 284 3.72 -16.94 -2.63
CA GLY A 284 3.80 -17.26 -4.08
C GLY A 284 4.90 -18.23 -4.51
N GLY A 285 4.78 -19.52 -4.16
CA GLY A 285 5.78 -20.56 -4.49
C GLY A 285 6.09 -20.75 -5.98
N THR A 286 5.18 -20.39 -6.90
CA THR A 286 5.41 -20.49 -8.35
C THR A 286 6.22 -19.34 -8.94
N ALA A 287 6.22 -18.16 -8.31
CA ALA A 287 7.03 -17.02 -8.76
C ALA A 287 8.51 -17.19 -8.36
N ALA A 288 8.78 -17.90 -7.26
CA ALA A 288 10.13 -18.18 -6.77
C ALA A 288 10.97 -18.95 -7.80
N TYR A 289 10.41 -19.97 -8.45
CA TYR A 289 11.15 -20.80 -9.43
C TYR A 289 11.56 -20.00 -10.69
N ALA A 290 10.66 -19.18 -11.22
CA ALA A 290 10.95 -18.32 -12.38
C ALA A 290 11.94 -17.20 -12.06
N ALA A 291 11.88 -16.64 -10.85
CA ALA A 291 12.84 -15.63 -10.37
C ALA A 291 14.22 -16.25 -10.10
N ALA A 292 14.29 -17.42 -9.47
CA ALA A 292 15.53 -18.14 -9.22
C ALA A 292 16.21 -18.58 -10.52
N ALA A 293 15.45 -19.06 -11.52
CA ALA A 293 15.98 -19.39 -12.83
C ALA A 293 16.61 -18.17 -13.53
N LYS A 294 15.93 -17.01 -13.54
CA LYS A 294 16.47 -15.76 -14.10
C LYS A 294 17.65 -15.21 -13.31
N ALA A 295 17.63 -15.28 -11.98
CA ALA A 295 18.74 -14.87 -11.13
C ALA A 295 19.98 -15.75 -11.35
N GLY A 296 19.81 -17.08 -11.39
CA GLY A 296 20.87 -18.03 -11.71
C GLY A 296 21.44 -17.84 -13.12
N GLN A 297 20.60 -17.52 -14.11
CA GLN A 297 21.06 -17.20 -15.46
C GLN A 297 21.86 -15.89 -15.50
N LEU A 298 21.40 -14.83 -14.82
CA LEU A 298 22.14 -13.57 -14.69
C LEU A 298 23.45 -13.72 -13.90
N GLN A 299 23.47 -14.60 -12.90
CA GLN A 299 24.67 -14.88 -12.12
C GLN A 299 25.69 -15.69 -12.94
N ARG A 300 25.27 -16.73 -13.69
CA ARG A 300 26.13 -17.42 -14.66
C ARG A 300 26.69 -16.47 -15.73
N ILE A 301 25.90 -15.51 -16.21
CA ILE A 301 26.37 -14.49 -17.15
C ILE A 301 27.41 -13.57 -16.48
N ARG A 302 27.20 -13.16 -15.23
CA ARG A 302 28.16 -12.34 -14.47
C ARG A 302 29.44 -13.11 -14.13
N GLU A 303 29.34 -14.39 -13.82
CA GLU A 303 30.48 -15.29 -13.58
C GLU A 303 31.26 -15.59 -14.87
N ALA A 304 30.58 -15.74 -16.01
CA ALA A 304 31.22 -15.82 -17.33
C ALA A 304 31.92 -14.51 -17.73
N GLU A 305 31.29 -13.35 -17.46
CA GLU A 305 31.91 -12.04 -17.73
C GLU A 305 33.14 -11.80 -16.83
N GLN A 306 33.12 -12.26 -15.57
CA GLN A 306 34.27 -12.16 -14.65
C GLN A 306 35.37 -13.21 -14.92
N SER A 307 35.02 -14.45 -15.28
CA SER A 307 36.00 -15.49 -15.61
C SER A 307 36.75 -15.18 -16.92
N SER A 308 36.12 -14.47 -17.86
CA SER A 308 36.79 -13.94 -19.06
C SER A 308 37.96 -12.97 -18.77
N ARG A 309 38.07 -12.44 -17.54
CA ARG A 309 39.07 -11.43 -17.15
C ARG A 309 40.21 -11.95 -16.26
N ARG A 310 40.33 -13.27 -16.06
CA ARG A 310 41.48 -13.87 -15.36
C ARG A 310 41.92 -15.15 -16.09
N ARG A 311 43.21 -15.24 -16.44
CA ARG A 311 43.80 -16.52 -16.87
C ARG A 311 43.70 -17.52 -15.71
N ALA A 312 43.16 -18.71 -15.98
CA ALA A 312 43.09 -19.77 -15.00
C ALA A 312 44.51 -20.27 -14.65
N LEU A 313 44.78 -20.43 -13.36
CA LEU A 313 45.99 -21.07 -12.85
C LEU A 313 45.74 -22.59 -12.83
N ASN A 314 46.37 -23.33 -13.74
CA ASN A 314 46.29 -24.79 -13.73
C ASN A 314 47.06 -25.35 -12.53
N LEU A 315 46.32 -25.82 -11.53
CA LEU A 315 46.83 -26.73 -10.51
C LEU A 315 46.41 -28.17 -10.86
N PRO A 316 47.20 -29.20 -10.50
CA PRO A 316 46.80 -30.59 -10.70
C PRO A 316 45.49 -30.89 -9.95
N ALA A 317 44.60 -31.67 -10.58
CA ALA A 317 43.37 -32.08 -9.93
C ALA A 317 43.68 -32.94 -8.68
N PRO A 318 43.00 -32.72 -7.54
CA PRO A 318 43.19 -33.55 -6.36
C PRO A 318 42.75 -34.99 -6.68
N GLN A 319 43.67 -35.93 -6.55
CA GLN A 319 43.39 -37.36 -6.68
C GLN A 319 42.72 -37.83 -5.38
N VAL A 320 41.40 -37.70 -5.33
CA VAL A 320 40.56 -38.40 -4.34
C VAL A 320 40.20 -39.75 -4.95
N SER A 321 40.46 -40.82 -4.21
CA SER A 321 40.14 -42.17 -4.66
C SER A 321 38.63 -42.42 -4.66
N GLU A 322 38.16 -43.34 -5.50
CA GLU A 322 36.73 -43.67 -5.61
C GLU A 322 36.15 -44.14 -4.26
N HIS A 323 36.98 -44.77 -3.42
CA HIS A 323 36.61 -45.18 -2.06
C HIS A 323 36.38 -44.00 -1.11
N GLU A 324 37.20 -42.95 -1.16
CA GLU A 324 37.02 -41.73 -0.36
C GLU A 324 35.77 -40.95 -0.82
N LEU A 325 35.45 -40.98 -2.13
CA LEU A 325 34.21 -40.44 -2.67
C LEU A 325 32.97 -41.20 -2.16
N GLU A 326 33.01 -42.53 -2.16
CA GLU A 326 31.94 -43.35 -1.55
C GLU A 326 31.79 -43.08 -0.04
N GLU A 327 32.90 -42.89 0.68
CA GLU A 327 32.86 -42.63 2.12
C GLU A 327 32.32 -41.21 2.44
N ILE A 328 32.69 -40.19 1.66
CA ILE A 328 32.13 -38.84 1.76
C ILE A 328 30.63 -38.83 1.40
N VAL A 329 30.21 -39.54 0.35
CA VAL A 329 28.80 -39.67 -0.04
C VAL A 329 28.01 -40.41 1.05
N LYS A 330 28.57 -41.47 1.64
CA LYS A 330 27.95 -42.23 2.74
C LYS A 330 27.85 -41.41 4.03
N MET A 331 28.87 -40.60 4.35
CA MET A 331 28.83 -39.66 5.46
C MET A 331 27.76 -38.58 5.22
N GLY A 332 27.68 -38.00 4.02
CA GLY A 332 26.63 -37.06 3.63
C GLY A 332 25.21 -37.64 3.76
N LEU A 333 24.98 -38.83 3.20
CA LEU A 333 23.71 -39.56 3.31
C LEU A 333 23.34 -39.93 4.76
N SER A 334 24.33 -40.13 5.64
CA SER A 334 24.08 -40.33 7.07
C SER A 334 23.67 -39.04 7.78
N GLY A 335 24.28 -37.91 7.42
CA GLY A 335 23.91 -36.57 7.91
C GLY A 335 22.50 -36.16 7.46
N ASP A 336 22.17 -36.34 6.18
CA ASP A 336 20.83 -36.02 5.66
C ASP A 336 19.75 -36.95 6.22
N ARG A 337 20.04 -38.23 6.47
CA ARG A 337 19.09 -39.11 7.20
C ARG A 337 18.90 -38.70 8.65
N ALA A 338 19.94 -38.22 9.34
CA ALA A 338 19.80 -37.70 10.70
C ALA A 338 18.97 -36.40 10.73
N ASN A 339 19.11 -35.53 9.73
CA ASN A 339 18.31 -34.31 9.59
C ASN A 339 16.84 -34.61 9.21
N ALA A 340 16.60 -35.56 8.31
CA ALA A 340 15.26 -35.92 7.83
C ALA A 340 14.41 -36.72 8.83
N LEU A 341 15.02 -37.26 9.91
CA LEU A 341 14.32 -37.91 11.02
C LEU A 341 14.19 -36.98 12.26
N GLY A 342 14.63 -35.74 12.15
CA GLY A 342 14.65 -34.74 13.23
C GLY A 342 13.41 -33.83 13.29
N ASP A 343 12.21 -34.33 13.03
CA ASP A 343 10.97 -33.55 13.18
C ASP A 343 10.49 -33.56 14.64
N ASN A 344 11.07 -32.68 15.47
CA ASN A 344 10.61 -32.39 16.83
C ASN A 344 11.12 -31.02 17.31
N ASP A 345 10.33 -29.97 17.04
CA ASP A 345 10.57 -28.56 17.45
C ASP A 345 10.42 -28.34 18.98
N THR A 346 10.43 -29.41 19.77
CA THR A 346 10.19 -29.47 21.22
C THR A 346 11.46 -29.68 22.04
N THR A 347 12.57 -30.08 21.40
CA THR A 347 13.82 -30.45 22.11
C THR A 347 14.86 -29.33 22.20
N ARG A 348 14.64 -28.20 21.51
CA ARG A 348 15.59 -27.07 21.48
C ARG A 348 15.59 -26.19 22.76
N GLY A 349 14.67 -26.45 23.69
CA GLY A 349 14.55 -25.75 24.98
C GLY A 349 14.89 -26.58 26.22
N LEU A 350 15.42 -27.80 26.06
CA LEU A 350 15.41 -28.83 27.12
C LEU A 350 16.79 -29.30 27.61
N VAL A 351 17.80 -28.43 27.55
CA VAL A 351 19.07 -28.61 28.27
C VAL A 351 19.40 -27.32 29.02
N GLY A 352 18.90 -27.20 30.26
CA GLY A 352 19.07 -25.95 31.01
C GLY A 352 18.40 -25.81 32.38
N SER A 353 18.14 -26.89 33.13
CA SER A 353 18.08 -26.95 34.62
C SER A 353 17.45 -28.26 35.10
N TYR A 354 18.24 -29.16 35.69
CA TYR A 354 17.73 -30.22 36.55
C TYR A 354 17.71 -29.74 37.99
N GLY A 355 16.57 -29.87 38.67
CA GLY A 355 16.37 -29.44 40.06
C GLY A 355 15.24 -30.21 40.72
N ASN A 356 15.51 -31.47 41.07
CA ASN A 356 14.76 -32.39 41.94
C ASN A 356 13.22 -32.21 42.08
N VAL A 357 12.48 -33.19 41.54
CA VAL A 357 11.20 -33.62 42.13
C VAL A 357 11.42 -34.99 42.76
N ILE A 358 11.33 -35.07 44.09
CA ILE A 358 11.17 -36.32 44.84
C ILE A 358 9.80 -36.25 45.53
N GLY A 359 8.95 -37.23 45.26
CA GLY A 359 7.67 -37.36 45.96
C GLY A 359 7.88 -37.82 47.39
N ALA A 360 7.20 -37.18 48.34
CA ALA A 360 7.09 -37.64 49.72
C ALA A 360 5.64 -37.52 50.21
N THR A 361 5.28 -38.42 51.12
CA THR A 361 3.96 -38.65 51.71
C THR A 361 3.34 -37.44 52.42
N PRO A 362 2.00 -37.40 52.60
CA PRO A 362 1.34 -36.29 53.27
C PRO A 362 1.68 -36.22 54.77
N MET A 363 2.48 -35.23 55.17
CA MET A 363 2.60 -34.82 56.57
C MET A 363 1.73 -33.59 56.84
N ARG A 364 0.96 -33.71 57.91
CA ARG A 364 -0.04 -32.76 58.41
C ARG A 364 0.64 -31.49 58.94
N THR A 365 0.54 -30.38 58.22
CA THR A 365 0.84 -29.05 58.77
C THR A 365 -0.30 -28.61 59.69
N PRO A 366 -0.02 -27.87 60.79
CA PRO A 366 -1.07 -27.28 61.60
C PRO A 366 -1.82 -26.22 60.79
N GLN A 367 -3.12 -26.12 61.05
CA GLN A 367 -4.00 -25.12 60.45
C GLN A 367 -3.48 -23.72 60.81
N ALA A 368 -3.22 -22.89 59.80
CA ALA A 368 -2.96 -21.47 60.02
C ALA A 368 -4.19 -20.85 60.71
N PRO A 369 -4.01 -19.89 61.64
CA PRO A 369 -5.15 -19.18 62.23
C PRO A 369 -5.96 -18.49 61.13
N VAL A 370 -7.27 -18.36 61.35
CA VAL A 370 -8.15 -17.61 60.44
C VAL A 370 -7.70 -16.15 60.46
N GLU A 371 -7.10 -15.68 59.37
CA GLU A 371 -6.80 -14.26 59.20
C GLU A 371 -8.10 -13.49 58.99
N GLU A 372 -8.41 -12.55 59.89
CA GLU A 372 -9.52 -11.63 59.71
C GLU A 372 -9.23 -10.70 58.51
N ASP A 373 -10.23 -10.52 57.64
CA ASP A 373 -10.04 -9.82 56.37
C ASP A 373 -10.01 -8.30 56.58
N ARG A 374 -8.79 -7.75 56.78
CA ARG A 374 -8.54 -6.35 57.16
C ARG A 374 -9.26 -5.31 56.29
N ILE A 375 -9.46 -5.62 55.01
CA ILE A 375 -10.20 -4.78 54.06
C ILE A 375 -11.67 -4.66 54.45
N VAL A 376 -12.31 -5.77 54.80
CA VAL A 376 -13.73 -5.81 55.22
C VAL A 376 -13.92 -5.03 56.52
N ASN A 377 -13.00 -5.19 57.47
CA ASN A 377 -13.03 -4.45 58.74
C ASN A 377 -12.81 -2.93 58.55
N GLU A 378 -11.93 -2.51 57.62
CA GLU A 378 -11.79 -1.09 57.24
C GLU A 378 -13.02 -0.53 56.52
N LEU A 379 -13.65 -1.30 55.63
CA LEU A 379 -14.87 -0.88 54.94
C LEU A 379 -16.03 -0.66 55.91
N ARG A 380 -16.24 -1.59 56.86
CA ARG A 380 -17.21 -1.45 57.96
C ARG A 380 -16.94 -0.19 58.80
N ASN A 381 -15.68 0.08 59.12
CA ASN A 381 -15.26 1.30 59.82
C ASN A 381 -15.45 2.59 59.00
N ALA A 382 -15.22 2.54 57.68
CA ALA A 382 -15.41 3.69 56.78
C ALA A 382 -16.90 4.04 56.64
N ARG A 383 -17.75 3.02 56.45
CA ARG A 383 -19.21 3.15 56.43
C ARG A 383 -19.74 3.76 57.72
N ALA A 384 -19.35 3.20 58.88
CA ALA A 384 -19.78 3.70 60.19
C ALA A 384 -19.48 5.21 60.36
N ARG A 385 -18.33 5.69 59.87
CA ARG A 385 -17.95 7.12 59.91
C ARG A 385 -18.73 8.02 58.94
N THR A 386 -19.26 7.49 57.84
CA THR A 386 -20.14 8.23 56.91
C THR A 386 -21.61 8.21 57.33
N GLU A 387 -22.04 7.17 58.05
CA GLU A 387 -23.44 6.94 58.42
C GLU A 387 -23.80 7.58 59.78
N THR A 388 -22.87 7.67 60.73
CA THR A 388 -23.09 8.40 62.00
C THR A 388 -23.05 9.93 61.81
N GLN A 389 -24.15 10.61 62.11
CA GLN A 389 -24.13 12.07 62.29
C GLN A 389 -23.27 12.47 63.49
N SER A 390 -22.57 13.60 63.39
CA SER A 390 -21.64 14.05 64.43
C SER A 390 -22.31 14.24 65.79
N VAL A 391 -21.57 13.94 66.87
CA VAL A 391 -22.02 13.99 68.28
C VAL A 391 -22.69 15.31 68.68
N LEU A 392 -22.45 16.40 67.94
CA LEU A 392 -23.09 17.71 68.11
C LEU A 392 -24.62 17.68 67.87
N PHE A 393 -25.15 16.65 67.19
CA PHE A 393 -26.57 16.42 66.94
C PHE A 393 -27.18 15.27 67.77
N GLY A 394 -26.43 14.67 68.69
CA GLY A 394 -26.97 13.74 69.69
C GLY A 394 -27.13 12.27 69.25
N GLY A 395 -26.41 11.82 68.22
CA GLY A 395 -26.32 10.39 67.88
C GLY A 395 -25.35 9.62 68.78
N GLU A 396 -25.63 8.34 69.04
CA GLU A 396 -24.68 7.42 69.68
C GLU A 396 -23.59 6.97 68.69
N ASN A 397 -22.35 6.82 69.18
CA ASN A 397 -21.24 6.33 68.37
C ASN A 397 -21.31 4.81 68.20
N ILE A 398 -21.30 4.34 66.94
CA ILE A 398 -21.09 2.92 66.61
C ILE A 398 -19.63 2.55 66.98
N PRO A 399 -19.40 1.44 67.71
CA PRO A 399 -18.05 1.01 68.05
C PRO A 399 -17.27 0.61 66.79
N LEU A 400 -16.09 1.20 66.60
CA LEU A 400 -15.18 0.90 65.50
C LEU A 400 -14.27 -0.29 65.85
N HIS A 401 -13.91 -1.10 64.87
CA HIS A 401 -12.85 -2.10 65.03
C HIS A 401 -11.48 -1.42 65.06
N GLU A 402 -10.66 -1.71 66.08
CA GLU A 402 -9.33 -1.10 66.27
C GLU A 402 -8.23 -2.17 66.43
N GLY A 403 -6.97 -1.81 66.13
CA GLY A 403 -5.81 -2.69 66.27
C GLY A 403 -5.41 -3.46 65.00
N GLY A 404 -4.61 -4.52 65.17
CA GLY A 404 -3.95 -5.28 64.08
C GLY A 404 -4.86 -6.05 63.11
N ALA A 405 -6.17 -5.99 63.32
CA ALA A 405 -7.22 -6.51 62.43
C ALA A 405 -7.72 -5.46 61.40
N THR A 406 -7.10 -4.28 61.34
CA THR A 406 -7.40 -3.16 60.41
C THR A 406 -6.11 -2.57 59.81
N THR A 407 -6.19 -1.63 58.85
CA THR A 407 -5.01 -0.96 58.27
C THR A 407 -4.50 0.17 59.18
N GLY A 408 -4.31 -0.17 60.47
CA GLY A 408 -4.01 0.76 61.57
C GLY A 408 -2.99 1.83 61.20
N TYR A 409 -3.17 3.03 61.79
CA TYR A 409 -2.56 4.33 61.43
C TYR A 409 -1.01 4.43 61.37
N GLU A 410 -0.27 3.32 61.36
CA GLU A 410 1.19 3.23 61.33
C GLU A 410 1.83 3.61 59.97
N GLY A 411 1.11 3.57 58.83
CA GLY A 411 1.62 4.19 57.60
C GLY A 411 1.00 3.79 56.26
N VAL A 412 1.55 4.39 55.19
CA VAL A 412 1.11 4.27 53.77
C VAL A 412 1.75 3.06 53.05
N ALA A 413 2.73 2.41 53.67
CA ALA A 413 3.32 1.16 53.19
C ALA A 413 2.56 -0.03 53.79
N PRO A 414 2.26 -1.10 53.03
CA PRO A 414 1.66 -2.31 53.58
C PRO A 414 2.60 -2.91 54.64
N SER A 415 2.05 -3.33 55.79
CA SER A 415 2.82 -3.94 56.87
C SER A 415 3.11 -5.41 56.56
N GLU A 416 4.15 -5.62 55.76
CA GLU A 416 4.73 -6.94 55.51
C GLU A 416 5.31 -7.49 56.83
N GLN A 417 4.60 -8.44 57.47
CA GLN A 417 5.12 -9.15 58.65
C GLN A 417 6.22 -10.13 58.24
N MET A 418 7.38 -9.59 57.89
CA MET A 418 8.62 -10.35 57.72
C MET A 418 9.06 -10.91 59.09
N SER A 419 8.90 -12.23 59.28
CA SER A 419 9.57 -12.94 60.36
C SER A 419 11.06 -13.08 60.04
N SER A 420 11.87 -12.09 60.45
CA SER A 420 13.33 -12.12 60.28
C SER A 420 14.07 -11.75 61.56
N THR A 421 15.04 -12.59 61.91
CA THR A 421 15.95 -12.44 63.05
C THR A 421 16.90 -11.25 62.87
N PRO A 422 17.19 -10.46 63.93
CA PRO A 422 18.03 -9.28 63.83
C PRO A 422 19.53 -9.61 63.83
N ASN A 423 20.31 -8.91 63.02
CA ASN A 423 21.75 -8.74 63.22
C ASN A 423 22.12 -7.26 62.96
N PRO A 424 22.82 -6.57 63.88
CA PRO A 424 23.02 -5.12 63.77
C PRO A 424 24.33 -4.76 63.05
N LEU A 425 24.30 -3.68 62.25
CA LEU A 425 25.36 -2.63 62.09
C LEU A 425 25.24 -1.91 60.73
N ALA A 426 24.70 -0.69 60.70
CA ALA A 426 25.12 0.43 59.83
C ALA A 426 24.35 1.72 60.20
N THR A 427 25.04 2.86 60.24
CA THR A 427 24.50 4.18 60.69
C THR A 427 24.81 5.32 59.69
N PRO A 428 24.16 6.51 59.78
CA PRO A 428 23.87 7.38 58.61
C PRO A 428 24.42 8.83 58.67
N LEU A 429 24.20 9.63 57.61
CA LEU A 429 24.13 11.13 57.53
C LEU A 429 23.69 11.54 56.09
N ARG A 430 23.27 12.77 55.67
CA ARG A 430 23.02 14.11 56.29
C ARG A 430 22.02 14.92 55.41
N GLN A 431 21.42 16.00 55.94
CA GLN A 431 20.58 17.01 55.23
C GLN A 431 21.37 18.30 54.83
N LEU A 432 20.80 19.21 54.00
CA LEU A 432 20.20 20.52 54.44
C LEU A 432 19.65 21.44 53.28
N ASN A 433 18.80 22.42 53.66
CA ASN A 433 17.91 23.32 52.90
C ASN A 433 18.52 24.55 52.17
N GLY A 434 17.70 25.27 51.37
CA GLY A 434 17.89 26.69 50.97
C GLY A 434 16.74 27.27 50.09
N ALA A 435 16.41 28.58 50.20
CA ALA A 435 15.17 29.20 49.62
C ALA A 435 15.39 30.43 48.67
N THR A 436 14.28 31.06 48.23
CA THR A 436 14.07 32.11 47.17
C THR A 436 14.40 33.57 47.65
N PRO A 437 14.06 34.76 47.00
CA PRO A 437 13.20 35.09 45.81
C PRO A 437 13.49 36.39 44.92
N ILE A 438 12.63 36.61 43.88
CA ILE A 438 12.04 37.89 43.29
C ILE A 438 12.88 39.07 42.70
N ARG A 439 12.46 39.60 41.50
CA ARG A 439 12.22 41.06 41.20
C ARG A 439 11.35 41.35 39.94
N ASN A 440 10.51 42.40 39.98
CA ASN A 440 9.58 42.91 38.92
C ASN A 440 10.23 43.98 37.99
N GLY A 441 9.88 44.17 36.70
CA GLY A 441 8.76 45.00 36.14
C GLY A 441 9.24 46.39 35.63
N PRO A 442 8.46 47.30 34.96
CA PRO A 442 7.19 47.18 34.19
C PRO A 442 7.11 48.10 32.89
N SER A 443 5.93 48.16 32.23
CA SER A 443 5.39 49.33 31.42
C SER A 443 6.05 49.71 30.07
N GLN A 444 5.47 50.47 29.12
CA GLN A 444 4.07 50.82 28.73
C GLN A 444 4.06 51.32 27.25
N THR A 445 2.90 51.33 26.58
CA THR A 445 2.67 52.01 25.28
C THR A 445 2.24 53.47 25.46
N PRO A 446 2.35 54.34 24.43
CA PRO A 446 1.11 54.95 23.90
C PRO A 446 1.10 55.24 22.37
N ALA A 447 -0.02 55.80 21.90
CA ALA A 447 -0.36 56.21 20.53
C ALA A 447 0.27 57.60 20.15
N ARG A 448 -0.01 58.33 19.05
CA ARG A 448 -1.21 58.41 18.17
C ARG A 448 -0.98 59.34 16.93
N ASP A 449 -1.83 59.21 15.90
CA ASP A 449 -2.35 60.22 14.93
C ASP A 449 -1.45 61.17 14.09
N GLY A 450 -1.99 61.69 12.96
CA GLY A 450 -1.57 63.01 12.41
C GLY A 450 -1.24 63.17 10.91
N PHE A 451 -2.26 63.09 10.03
CA PHE A 451 -2.40 63.62 8.64
C PHE A 451 -1.24 64.27 7.82
N ASN A 452 -1.23 63.88 6.53
CA ASN A 452 -0.65 64.48 5.31
C ASN A 452 -0.13 65.93 5.33
N LEU A 453 1.04 66.15 4.70
CA LEU A 453 1.34 67.33 3.85
C LEU A 453 2.48 67.07 2.83
N ASN A 454 2.30 67.61 1.61
CA ASN A 454 3.28 67.90 0.56
C ASN A 454 4.05 66.78 -0.21
N ASN A 455 3.57 66.52 -1.43
CA ASN A 455 4.23 66.82 -2.71
C ASN A 455 5.76 66.62 -2.91
N ALA A 456 6.05 65.89 -3.99
CA ALA A 456 7.05 66.16 -5.05
C ALA A 456 8.20 65.14 -5.25
N THR A 457 8.51 64.95 -6.55
CA THR A 457 9.63 64.23 -7.18
C THR A 457 9.62 62.68 -7.20
N PRO A 458 9.86 62.04 -8.37
CA PRO A 458 9.78 60.59 -8.51
C PRO A 458 11.17 59.92 -8.50
N SER A 459 11.63 59.46 -7.33
CA SER A 459 12.70 58.47 -7.26
C SER A 459 12.60 57.64 -5.98
N THR A 460 13.12 56.40 -6.04
CA THR A 460 13.12 55.39 -4.96
C THR A 460 11.78 54.67 -4.74
N ALA A 461 11.65 53.46 -5.29
CA ALA A 461 10.56 52.55 -4.98
C ALA A 461 10.94 51.65 -3.80
N LEU A 462 10.22 51.78 -2.68
CA LEU A 462 10.36 50.91 -1.50
C LEU A 462 9.11 50.05 -1.27
N VAL A 463 9.38 48.88 -0.70
CA VAL A 463 8.48 47.74 -0.51
C VAL A 463 7.22 48.07 0.30
N SER A 464 6.04 48.03 -0.33
CA SER A 464 4.84 47.31 0.14
C SER A 464 3.60 47.65 -0.70
N GLN A 465 3.07 46.68 -1.46
CA GLN A 465 1.74 46.79 -2.09
C GLN A 465 1.04 45.43 -2.01
N THR A 466 -0.29 45.45 -1.81
CA THR A 466 -1.04 44.19 -1.70
C THR A 466 -1.28 43.58 -3.09
N PRO A 467 -1.53 42.26 -3.19
CA PRO A 467 -1.86 41.62 -4.47
C PRO A 467 -3.15 42.12 -5.13
N ARG A 468 -3.98 42.91 -4.42
CA ARG A 468 -5.19 43.53 -4.96
C ARG A 468 -4.86 44.82 -5.72
N ASP A 469 -3.96 45.63 -5.19
CA ASP A 469 -3.57 46.92 -5.77
C ASP A 469 -2.77 46.74 -7.06
N LEU A 470 -1.84 45.78 -7.07
CA LEU A 470 -1.08 45.40 -8.28
C LEU A 470 -2.00 44.98 -9.43
N ARG A 471 -3.09 44.25 -9.15
CA ARG A 471 -4.08 43.85 -10.17
C ARG A 471 -4.96 45.00 -10.64
N LEU A 472 -5.18 46.02 -9.80
CA LEU A 472 -5.90 47.22 -10.18
C LEU A 472 -5.05 48.09 -11.11
N ALA A 473 -3.77 48.28 -10.77
CA ALA A 473 -2.79 48.98 -11.60
C ALA A 473 -2.58 48.28 -12.97
N GLU A 474 -2.50 46.94 -12.99
CA GLU A 474 -2.37 46.17 -14.24
C GLU A 474 -3.62 46.26 -15.14
N ARG A 475 -4.81 46.45 -14.56
CA ARG A 475 -6.04 46.72 -15.33
C ARG A 475 -6.07 48.14 -15.87
N ALA A 476 -5.64 49.13 -15.09
CA ALA A 476 -5.60 50.53 -15.50
C ALA A 476 -4.57 50.78 -16.63
N SER A 477 -3.40 50.15 -16.57
CA SER A 477 -2.41 50.23 -17.67
C SER A 477 -2.91 49.55 -18.95
N LYS A 478 -3.63 48.44 -18.83
CA LYS A 478 -4.25 47.74 -19.98
C LYS A 478 -5.43 48.51 -20.61
N SER A 479 -6.18 49.31 -19.85
CA SER A 479 -7.19 50.20 -20.44
C SER A 479 -6.57 51.45 -21.07
N SER A 480 -5.54 52.03 -20.45
CA SER A 480 -4.78 53.16 -21.01
C SER A 480 -4.12 52.80 -22.35
N LEU A 481 -3.46 51.64 -22.45
CA LEU A 481 -2.87 51.15 -23.71
C LEU A 481 -3.93 50.90 -24.80
N ARG A 482 -5.12 50.40 -24.44
CA ARG A 482 -6.22 50.24 -25.41
C ARG A 482 -6.76 51.56 -25.92
N GLY A 483 -6.84 52.59 -25.07
CA GLY A 483 -7.16 53.95 -25.50
C GLY A 483 -6.11 54.51 -26.46
N ALA A 484 -4.82 54.36 -26.13
CA ALA A 484 -3.71 54.84 -26.96
C ALA A 484 -3.61 54.14 -28.33
N LEU A 485 -3.93 52.85 -28.40
CA LEU A 485 -3.99 52.10 -29.66
C LEU A 485 -5.24 52.43 -30.48
N ALA A 486 -6.36 52.77 -29.84
CA ALA A 486 -7.58 53.23 -30.52
C ALA A 486 -7.47 54.68 -31.04
N SER A 487 -6.55 55.49 -30.50
CA SER A 487 -6.26 56.85 -30.97
C SER A 487 -5.21 56.93 -32.08
N LEU A 488 -4.76 55.80 -32.63
CA LEU A 488 -3.90 55.80 -33.81
C LEU A 488 -4.72 56.20 -35.06
N PRO A 489 -4.25 57.15 -35.89
CA PRO A 489 -4.92 57.48 -37.14
C PRO A 489 -5.02 56.24 -38.04
N ARG A 490 -6.21 55.98 -38.60
CA ARG A 490 -6.32 54.95 -39.66
C ARG A 490 -5.50 55.40 -40.86
N PRO A 491 -4.70 54.52 -41.49
CA PRO A 491 -3.89 54.89 -42.63
C PRO A 491 -4.80 55.37 -43.78
N GLN A 492 -4.42 56.47 -44.42
CA GLN A 492 -5.07 56.95 -45.63
C GLN A 492 -4.67 56.04 -46.79
N GLU A 493 -5.66 55.58 -47.56
CA GLU A 493 -5.45 54.73 -48.72
C GLU A 493 -4.78 55.54 -49.84
N MET A 494 -3.48 55.30 -50.05
CA MET A 494 -2.80 55.64 -51.29
C MET A 494 -2.88 54.43 -52.21
N ALA A 495 -3.60 54.59 -53.32
CA ALA A 495 -3.85 53.52 -54.27
C ALA A 495 -2.56 52.93 -54.84
N PHE A 496 -2.40 51.62 -54.65
CA PHE A 496 -1.58 50.77 -55.52
C PHE A 496 -2.49 49.64 -56.01
N GLU A 497 -2.86 49.74 -57.28
CA GLU A 497 -3.73 48.80 -57.97
C GLU A 497 -2.94 47.51 -58.26
N LEU A 498 -3.36 46.41 -57.63
CA LEU A 498 -2.82 45.08 -57.86
C LEU A 498 -3.96 44.19 -58.36
N GLU A 499 -4.02 44.01 -59.68
CA GLU A 499 -5.07 43.24 -60.34
C GLU A 499 -5.05 41.78 -59.86
N LEU A 500 -6.16 41.36 -59.25
CA LEU A 500 -6.46 39.98 -58.89
C LEU A 500 -7.57 39.49 -59.83
N PRO A 501 -7.38 38.38 -60.57
CA PRO A 501 -8.36 37.89 -61.54
C PRO A 501 -9.74 37.51 -60.97
N ASP A 502 -10.71 37.50 -61.88
CA ASP A 502 -12.16 37.67 -61.70
C ASP A 502 -12.91 36.79 -60.67
N GLU A 503 -13.93 37.44 -60.09
CA GLU A 503 -15.22 36.92 -59.61
C GLU A 503 -15.28 35.53 -58.97
N GLN A 504 -15.29 35.49 -57.63
CA GLN A 504 -16.10 34.52 -56.89
C GLN A 504 -17.47 35.14 -56.56
N PRO A 505 -18.57 34.38 -56.62
CA PRO A 505 -19.90 34.92 -56.32
C PRO A 505 -20.00 35.35 -54.86
N GLU A 506 -20.51 36.56 -54.60
CA GLU A 506 -20.71 37.05 -53.23
C GLU A 506 -21.69 36.16 -52.47
N LEU A 507 -21.18 35.43 -51.48
CA LEU A 507 -21.98 34.68 -50.52
C LEU A 507 -22.80 35.64 -49.66
N SER A 508 -24.01 35.24 -49.32
CA SER A 508 -24.93 36.06 -48.55
C SER A 508 -24.39 36.37 -47.15
N ALA A 509 -24.84 37.48 -46.56
CA ALA A 509 -24.44 37.87 -45.21
C ALA A 509 -24.78 36.82 -44.13
N GLU A 510 -25.77 35.95 -44.39
CA GLU A 510 -26.14 34.83 -43.52
C GLU A 510 -25.14 33.66 -43.64
N GLU A 511 -24.65 33.35 -44.84
CA GLU A 511 -23.63 32.33 -45.08
C GLU A 511 -22.26 32.75 -44.52
N ALA A 512 -21.90 34.03 -44.66
CA ALA A 512 -20.69 34.58 -44.03
C ALA A 512 -20.74 34.51 -42.50
N ALA A 513 -21.91 34.78 -41.89
CA ALA A 513 -22.13 34.65 -40.45
C ALA A 513 -22.07 33.18 -39.98
N ALA A 514 -22.65 32.24 -40.74
CA ALA A 514 -22.56 30.80 -40.46
C ALA A 514 -21.11 30.30 -40.57
N ALA A 515 -20.39 30.71 -41.62
CA ALA A 515 -18.98 30.37 -41.83
C ALA A 515 -18.07 30.93 -40.73
N ALA A 516 -18.39 32.09 -40.14
CA ALA A 516 -17.67 32.65 -38.99
C ALA A 516 -18.03 31.99 -37.64
N ALA A 517 -19.18 31.31 -37.54
CA ALA A 517 -19.62 30.60 -36.35
C ALA A 517 -19.13 29.14 -36.27
N GLU A 518 -18.78 28.51 -37.40
CA GLU A 518 -18.13 27.19 -37.39
C GLU A 518 -16.71 27.26 -36.78
N ASP A 519 -16.49 26.44 -35.74
CA ASP A 519 -15.20 26.29 -35.06
C ASP A 519 -14.09 25.96 -36.08
N ALA A 520 -12.95 26.64 -35.99
CA ALA A 520 -11.92 26.59 -37.04
C ALA A 520 -11.39 25.16 -37.28
N ALA A 521 -11.33 24.35 -36.22
CA ALA A 521 -10.96 22.95 -36.30
C ALA A 521 -11.92 22.09 -37.16
N LEU A 522 -13.20 22.45 -37.26
CA LEU A 522 -14.17 21.73 -38.11
C LEU A 522 -13.99 22.07 -39.59
N ARG A 523 -13.68 23.33 -39.91
CA ARG A 523 -13.38 23.78 -41.28
C ARG A 523 -12.10 23.14 -41.80
N ASP A 524 -11.05 23.14 -40.99
CA ASP A 524 -9.78 22.47 -41.30
C ASP A 524 -9.98 20.96 -41.48
N ARG A 525 -10.79 20.32 -40.62
CA ARG A 525 -11.11 18.89 -40.76
C ARG A 525 -11.90 18.60 -42.04
N ARG A 526 -12.87 19.44 -42.42
CA ARG A 526 -13.65 19.27 -43.66
C ARG A 526 -12.75 19.45 -44.90
N ALA A 527 -11.84 20.42 -44.87
CA ALA A 527 -10.85 20.62 -45.93
C ALA A 527 -9.85 19.47 -46.05
N GLN A 528 -9.36 18.94 -44.92
CA GLN A 528 -8.52 17.73 -44.88
C GLN A 528 -9.27 16.51 -45.42
N GLN A 529 -10.52 16.30 -45.00
CA GLN A 529 -11.34 15.19 -45.50
C GLN A 529 -11.56 15.29 -47.02
N ALA A 530 -11.88 16.46 -47.56
CA ALA A 530 -12.01 16.68 -49.00
C ALA A 530 -10.70 16.45 -49.77
N ALA A 531 -9.55 16.85 -49.20
CA ALA A 531 -8.24 16.59 -49.79
C ALA A 531 -7.87 15.09 -49.73
N ASP A 532 -8.19 14.40 -48.64
CA ASP A 532 -7.99 12.95 -48.47
C ASP A 532 -8.93 12.13 -49.36
N ASP A 533 -10.16 12.61 -49.61
CA ASP A 533 -11.11 12.02 -50.55
C ASP A 533 -10.62 12.21 -52.01
N ALA A 534 -10.16 13.40 -52.38
CA ALA A 534 -9.57 13.67 -53.70
C ALA A 534 -8.31 12.82 -53.95
N ALA A 535 -7.39 12.77 -52.98
CA ALA A 535 -6.18 11.94 -53.07
C ALA A 535 -6.51 10.43 -53.17
N ARG A 536 -7.59 9.97 -52.50
CA ARG A 536 -8.10 8.60 -52.65
C ARG A 536 -8.72 8.35 -54.02
N ALA A 537 -9.45 9.30 -54.59
CA ALA A 537 -9.98 9.20 -55.96
C ALA A 537 -8.85 9.14 -57.00
N ASP A 538 -7.82 9.99 -56.85
CA ASP A 538 -6.64 9.97 -57.73
C ASP A 538 -5.81 8.69 -57.59
N LEU A 539 -5.74 8.09 -56.39
CA LEU A 539 -5.12 6.78 -56.18
C LEU A 539 -5.99 5.64 -56.74
N ALA A 540 -7.32 5.73 -56.64
CA ALA A 540 -8.23 4.77 -57.26
C ALA A 540 -8.15 4.79 -58.81
N ARG A 541 -7.78 5.94 -59.39
CA ARG A 541 -7.51 6.14 -60.83
C ARG A 541 -6.10 5.72 -61.27
N GLN A 542 -5.19 5.41 -60.35
CA GLN A 542 -3.87 4.84 -60.67
C GLN A 542 -3.94 3.34 -60.97
N THR A 543 -2.91 2.78 -61.60
CA THR A 543 -2.88 1.34 -61.90
C THR A 543 -2.75 0.47 -60.65
N LYS A 544 -3.25 -0.77 -60.75
CA LYS A 544 -3.20 -1.77 -59.67
C LYS A 544 -1.77 -2.07 -59.17
N VAL A 545 -0.74 -1.85 -59.99
CA VAL A 545 0.67 -2.01 -59.62
C VAL A 545 1.08 -0.95 -58.60
N VAL A 546 0.70 0.32 -58.84
CA VAL A 546 0.95 1.45 -57.93
C VAL A 546 0.09 1.31 -56.67
N GLN A 547 -1.20 0.99 -56.80
CA GLN A 547 -2.11 0.78 -55.66
C GLN A 547 -1.65 -0.32 -54.69
N ARG A 548 -0.95 -1.35 -55.20
CA ARG A 548 -0.41 -2.47 -54.41
C ARG A 548 1.03 -2.27 -53.95
N GLY A 549 1.67 -1.16 -54.30
CA GLY A 549 3.07 -0.87 -53.92
C GLY A 549 4.08 -1.88 -54.46
N LEU A 550 3.80 -2.52 -55.60
CA LEU A 550 4.66 -3.55 -56.17
C LEU A 550 5.95 -2.94 -56.75
N PRO A 551 7.09 -3.68 -56.77
CA PRO A 551 8.35 -3.19 -57.32
C PRO A 551 8.20 -2.87 -58.81
N ARG A 552 8.75 -1.72 -59.23
CA ARG A 552 8.70 -1.21 -60.61
C ARG A 552 10.09 -1.32 -61.26
N PRO A 553 10.19 -1.59 -62.57
CA PRO A 553 11.47 -1.66 -63.27
C PRO A 553 12.20 -0.31 -63.20
N SER A 554 13.50 -0.32 -62.94
CA SER A 554 14.30 0.92 -62.78
C SER A 554 14.40 1.75 -64.07
N THR A 555 14.31 1.09 -65.22
CA THR A 555 14.33 1.68 -66.57
C THR A 555 13.24 1.05 -67.42
N VAL A 556 12.52 1.88 -68.20
CA VAL A 556 11.47 1.45 -69.13
C VAL A 556 11.83 1.92 -70.53
N ASP A 557 12.04 0.97 -71.44
CA ASP A 557 12.18 1.23 -72.87
C ASP A 557 10.88 0.88 -73.61
N PHE A 558 10.08 1.93 -73.87
CA PHE A 558 8.82 1.83 -74.58
C PHE A 558 8.97 1.30 -76.01
N ALA A 559 10.08 1.62 -76.70
CA ALA A 559 10.29 1.20 -78.09
C ALA A 559 10.55 -0.31 -78.19
N SER A 560 11.34 -0.86 -77.26
CA SER A 560 11.54 -2.31 -77.14
C SER A 560 10.23 -3.04 -76.77
N LEU A 561 9.48 -2.53 -75.79
CA LEU A 561 8.20 -3.12 -75.36
C LEU A 561 7.15 -3.15 -76.48
N MET A 562 7.00 -2.06 -77.24
CA MET A 562 6.12 -2.02 -78.42
C MET A 562 6.58 -2.96 -79.54
N LYS A 563 7.89 -3.13 -79.72
CA LYS A 563 8.44 -4.09 -80.69
C LYS A 563 8.14 -5.54 -80.28
N SER A 564 8.26 -5.89 -79.00
CA SER A 564 7.87 -7.21 -78.51
C SER A 564 6.37 -7.45 -78.60
N ALA A 565 5.54 -6.46 -78.27
CA ALA A 565 4.08 -6.57 -78.40
C ALA A 565 3.65 -6.82 -79.86
N ASN A 566 4.26 -6.11 -80.81
CA ASN A 566 3.99 -6.28 -82.25
C ASN A 566 4.47 -7.61 -82.85
N ALA A 567 5.33 -8.36 -82.15
CA ALA A 567 5.83 -9.66 -82.58
C ALA A 567 4.92 -10.83 -82.18
N ILE A 568 3.86 -10.58 -81.40
CA ILE A 568 2.87 -11.59 -80.99
C ILE A 568 1.92 -11.87 -82.16
N GLU A 569 1.74 -13.15 -82.49
CA GLU A 569 0.91 -13.61 -83.62
C GLU A 569 -0.59 -13.57 -83.29
N ASP A 570 -0.98 -13.87 -82.04
CA ASP A 570 -2.37 -13.80 -81.59
C ASP A 570 -2.85 -12.33 -81.57
N PRO A 571 -3.95 -11.98 -82.28
CA PRO A 571 -4.45 -10.62 -82.35
C PRO A 571 -4.95 -10.06 -81.01
N VAL A 572 -5.48 -10.90 -80.12
CA VAL A 572 -6.02 -10.50 -78.81
C VAL A 572 -4.87 -10.25 -77.83
N GLU A 573 -3.93 -11.20 -77.73
CA GLU A 573 -2.75 -11.03 -76.86
C GLU A 573 -1.89 -9.84 -77.31
N ARG A 574 -1.76 -9.62 -78.63
CA ARG A 574 -1.07 -8.45 -79.18
C ARG A 574 -1.71 -7.12 -78.76
N LEU A 575 -3.04 -7.01 -78.78
CA LEU A 575 -3.73 -5.79 -78.32
C LEU A 575 -3.51 -5.55 -76.82
N ILE A 576 -3.61 -6.60 -76.00
CA ILE A 576 -3.34 -6.54 -74.56
C ILE A 576 -1.88 -6.13 -74.29
N ALA A 577 -0.93 -6.70 -75.04
CA ALA A 577 0.50 -6.36 -74.93
C ALA A 577 0.79 -4.91 -75.33
N GLN A 578 0.18 -4.40 -76.41
CA GLN A 578 0.31 -3.00 -76.83
C GLN A 578 -0.23 -2.03 -75.78
N GLU A 579 -1.43 -2.29 -75.22
CA GLU A 579 -2.01 -1.44 -74.18
C GLU A 579 -1.23 -1.51 -72.86
N SER A 580 -0.78 -2.69 -72.45
CA SER A 580 0.06 -2.83 -71.26
C SER A 580 1.39 -2.07 -71.39
N ALA A 581 2.04 -2.09 -72.57
CA ALA A 581 3.25 -1.33 -72.84
C ALA A 581 3.02 0.19 -72.76
N ARG A 582 1.87 0.67 -73.26
CA ARG A 582 1.44 2.09 -73.14
C ARG A 582 1.22 2.48 -71.69
N LEU A 583 0.47 1.68 -70.92
CA LEU A 583 0.17 1.95 -69.51
C LEU A 583 1.43 1.95 -68.64
N ILE A 584 2.34 0.99 -68.82
CA ILE A 584 3.61 0.92 -68.08
C ILE A 584 4.47 2.16 -68.34
N ALA A 585 4.53 2.62 -69.59
CA ALA A 585 5.29 3.82 -69.94
C ALA A 585 4.62 5.12 -69.45
N ALA A 586 3.29 5.22 -69.52
CA ALA A 586 2.53 6.37 -69.03
C ALA A 586 2.63 6.52 -67.50
N ASP A 587 2.52 5.42 -66.75
CA ASP A 587 2.71 5.40 -65.29
C ASP A 587 4.12 5.87 -64.90
N ALA A 588 5.14 5.41 -65.62
CA ALA A 588 6.54 5.76 -65.40
C ALA A 588 6.78 7.27 -65.58
N VAL A 589 6.14 7.90 -66.58
CA VAL A 589 6.20 9.35 -66.80
C VAL A 589 5.37 10.13 -65.76
N LYS A 590 4.15 9.69 -65.46
CA LYS A 590 3.17 10.46 -64.68
C LYS A 590 3.39 10.40 -63.16
N PHE A 591 3.78 9.25 -62.62
CA PHE A 591 3.91 9.02 -61.18
C PHE A 591 5.36 8.79 -60.71
N GLY A 592 6.31 8.76 -61.64
CA GLY A 592 7.74 8.61 -61.37
C GLY A 592 8.15 7.28 -60.72
N GLY A 593 9.43 7.16 -60.37
CA GLY A 593 10.02 5.97 -59.76
C GLY A 593 10.71 5.00 -60.75
N SER A 594 10.64 5.27 -62.05
CA SER A 594 11.34 4.54 -63.10
C SER A 594 11.78 5.51 -64.20
N ARG A 595 12.95 5.30 -64.82
CA ARG A 595 13.46 6.18 -65.88
C ARG A 595 12.98 5.71 -67.25
N VAL A 596 12.18 6.52 -67.94
CA VAL A 596 11.79 6.26 -69.33
C VAL A 596 12.87 6.79 -70.27
N ALA A 597 13.32 5.96 -71.22
CA ALA A 597 14.42 6.30 -72.12
C ALA A 597 14.12 7.50 -73.05
N ASN A 598 12.88 7.60 -73.55
CA ASN A 598 12.39 8.71 -74.37
C ASN A 598 10.97 9.10 -73.92
N PRO A 599 10.81 10.04 -72.96
CA PRO A 599 9.49 10.43 -72.44
C PRO A 599 8.54 11.01 -73.49
N SER A 600 9.07 11.70 -74.51
CA SER A 600 8.30 12.31 -75.60
C SER A 600 7.76 11.32 -76.64
N ALA A 601 8.21 10.06 -76.62
CA ALA A 601 7.72 9.00 -77.51
C ALA A 601 6.53 8.24 -76.93
N VAL A 602 6.12 8.53 -75.68
CA VAL A 602 4.99 7.89 -75.01
C VAL A 602 3.70 8.67 -75.33
N PRO A 603 2.68 8.06 -75.96
CA PRO A 603 1.40 8.73 -76.18
C PRO A 603 0.70 9.00 -74.85
N ALA A 604 0.03 10.14 -74.74
CA ALA A 604 -0.79 10.45 -73.57
C ALA A 604 -1.99 9.50 -73.50
N THR A 605 -2.20 8.87 -72.34
CA THR A 605 -3.37 8.04 -72.09
C THR A 605 -4.60 8.92 -71.91
N GLU A 606 -5.61 8.74 -72.77
CA GLU A 606 -6.90 9.41 -72.62
C GLU A 606 -7.60 8.94 -71.32
N PRO A 607 -8.23 9.85 -70.56
CA PRO A 607 -9.01 9.46 -69.39
C PRO A 607 -10.27 8.72 -69.85
N LEU A 608 -10.40 7.45 -69.47
CA LEU A 608 -11.64 6.69 -69.65
C LEU A 608 -12.73 7.26 -68.73
N ASP A 609 -13.93 7.41 -69.28
CA ASP A 609 -15.09 7.87 -68.52
C ASP A 609 -15.55 6.81 -67.51
N GLU A 610 -15.93 7.24 -66.30
CA GLU A 610 -16.11 6.38 -65.13
C GLU A 610 -17.29 5.42 -65.35
N GLU A 611 -18.36 5.88 -66.02
CA GLU A 611 -19.48 5.03 -66.45
C GLU A 611 -19.07 3.93 -67.44
N THR A 612 -18.13 4.21 -68.36
CA THR A 612 -17.65 3.23 -69.35
C THR A 612 -16.76 2.19 -68.70
N ALA A 613 -15.90 2.60 -67.75
CA ALA A 613 -15.05 1.70 -66.99
C ALA A 613 -15.87 0.76 -66.10
N ASP A 614 -16.93 1.25 -65.46
CA ASP A 614 -17.82 0.42 -64.64
C ASP A 614 -18.74 -0.49 -65.46
N ARG A 615 -19.23 -0.04 -66.63
CA ARG A 615 -19.94 -0.93 -67.58
C ARG A 615 -19.05 -2.07 -68.06
N ALA A 616 -17.81 -1.77 -68.47
CA ALA A 616 -16.84 -2.79 -68.88
C ALA A 616 -16.46 -3.74 -67.72
N ARG A 617 -16.34 -3.23 -66.49
CA ARG A 617 -16.14 -4.08 -65.30
C ARG A 617 -17.34 -5.00 -65.07
N MET A 618 -18.57 -4.50 -65.21
CA MET A 618 -19.78 -5.32 -65.08
C MET A 618 -19.86 -6.38 -66.18
N GLU A 619 -19.59 -6.05 -67.43
CA GLU A 619 -19.55 -7.01 -68.55
C GLU A 619 -18.49 -8.09 -68.33
N VAL A 620 -17.26 -7.71 -67.94
CA VAL A 620 -16.22 -8.69 -67.58
C VAL A 620 -16.62 -9.56 -66.38
N ILE A 621 -17.31 -9.02 -65.37
CA ILE A 621 -17.81 -9.81 -64.23
C ILE A 621 -18.93 -10.78 -64.65
N LEU A 622 -19.78 -10.39 -65.61
CA LEU A 622 -20.85 -11.23 -66.14
C LEU A 622 -20.30 -12.34 -67.05
N GLU A 623 -19.29 -12.06 -67.89
CA GLU A 623 -18.63 -13.07 -68.73
C GLU A 623 -17.72 -14.02 -67.93
N MET A 624 -17.04 -13.53 -66.88
CA MET A 624 -16.25 -14.35 -65.95
C MET A 624 -17.10 -15.24 -65.02
N GLY A 625 -18.42 -15.31 -65.23
CA GLY A 625 -19.42 -15.89 -64.34
C GLY A 625 -19.44 -17.43 -64.19
N GLN A 626 -18.28 -18.11 -64.18
CA GLN A 626 -18.15 -19.53 -63.82
C GLN A 626 -16.88 -19.78 -62.96
N ASP A 627 -17.00 -19.57 -61.64
CA ASP A 627 -15.93 -19.77 -60.64
C ASP A 627 -15.58 -21.26 -60.37
N ALA A 628 -15.25 -22.04 -61.41
CA ALA A 628 -14.65 -23.36 -61.26
C ALA A 628 -13.12 -23.29 -61.29
N ASP A 629 -12.56 -22.65 -62.33
CA ASP A 629 -11.12 -22.63 -62.59
C ASP A 629 -10.37 -21.66 -61.68
N ARG A 630 -11.05 -20.64 -61.14
CA ARG A 630 -10.42 -19.65 -60.24
C ARG A 630 -10.15 -20.21 -58.85
N ALA A 631 -11.01 -21.10 -58.36
CA ALA A 631 -10.78 -21.85 -57.14
C ALA A 631 -9.66 -22.87 -57.34
N GLN A 632 -9.66 -23.61 -58.46
CA GLN A 632 -8.59 -24.55 -58.81
C GLN A 632 -7.24 -23.86 -59.02
N PHE A 633 -7.20 -22.70 -59.68
CA PHE A 633 -5.98 -21.88 -59.79
C PHE A 633 -5.54 -21.34 -58.44
N GLY A 634 -6.46 -20.93 -57.57
CA GLY A 634 -6.17 -20.54 -56.18
C GLY A 634 -5.53 -21.66 -55.38
N GLU A 635 -6.12 -22.86 -55.38
CA GLU A 635 -5.58 -24.04 -54.69
C GLU A 635 -4.30 -24.58 -55.31
N ALA A 636 -4.17 -24.57 -56.64
CA ALA A 636 -2.96 -24.97 -57.35
C ALA A 636 -1.81 -23.98 -57.10
N PHE A 637 -2.11 -22.67 -57.14
CA PHE A 637 -1.14 -21.63 -56.78
C PHE A 637 -0.76 -21.71 -55.31
N GLU A 638 -1.70 -21.90 -54.37
CA GLU A 638 -1.34 -22.10 -52.95
C GLU A 638 -0.52 -23.38 -52.75
N ARG A 639 -0.83 -24.49 -53.43
CA ARG A 639 -0.02 -25.71 -53.40
C ARG A 639 1.40 -25.50 -53.92
N GLU A 640 1.55 -24.92 -55.11
CA GLU A 640 2.85 -24.59 -55.71
C GLU A 640 3.62 -23.60 -54.83
N TRP A 641 2.95 -22.58 -54.29
CA TRP A 641 3.54 -21.56 -53.41
C TRP A 641 3.99 -22.12 -52.06
N VAL A 642 3.21 -23.04 -51.48
CA VAL A 642 3.57 -23.79 -50.27
C VAL A 642 4.67 -24.80 -50.57
N ALA A 643 4.66 -25.49 -51.70
CA ALA A 643 5.74 -26.42 -52.09
C ALA A 643 7.07 -25.70 -52.35
N ALA A 644 7.04 -24.58 -53.07
CA ALA A 644 8.20 -23.72 -53.34
C ALA A 644 8.78 -23.11 -52.05
N ARG A 645 7.96 -22.90 -51.00
CA ARG A 645 8.42 -22.46 -49.67
C ARG A 645 8.81 -23.59 -48.72
N ALA A 646 8.16 -24.75 -48.80
CA ALA A 646 8.49 -25.92 -47.99
C ALA A 646 9.92 -26.42 -48.27
N ASN A 647 10.37 -26.30 -49.53
CA ASN A 647 11.75 -26.60 -49.92
C ASN A 647 12.82 -25.61 -49.40
N LYS A 648 12.46 -24.61 -48.57
CA LYS A 648 13.42 -23.76 -47.86
C LYS A 648 13.06 -23.52 -46.40
N LEU A 649 12.96 -24.60 -45.59
CA LEU A 649 13.32 -24.50 -44.17
C LEU A 649 13.80 -25.82 -43.52
N LEU A 650 15.10 -26.11 -43.73
CA LEU A 650 15.96 -27.11 -43.07
C LEU A 650 15.67 -28.61 -43.35
N PRO A 651 16.68 -29.51 -43.36
CA PRO A 651 18.08 -29.31 -42.92
C PRO A 651 19.19 -29.68 -43.94
N GLY A 652 20.22 -28.83 -44.07
CA GLY A 652 21.48 -29.14 -44.78
C GLY A 652 22.14 -27.92 -45.43
N TYR A 653 23.44 -27.71 -45.18
CA TYR A 653 24.30 -26.69 -45.82
C TYR A 653 24.38 -26.89 -47.36
N PRO A 654 24.54 -25.80 -48.13
CA PRO A 654 25.89 -25.38 -48.49
C PRO A 654 26.16 -23.88 -48.32
N ASP A 655 27.45 -23.53 -48.20
CA ASP A 655 27.96 -22.16 -48.20
C ASP A 655 27.71 -21.47 -49.55
N ASP A 656 27.16 -20.25 -49.51
CA ASP A 656 27.63 -19.04 -50.23
C ASP A 656 26.67 -17.86 -49.92
N ASP A 657 27.23 -16.67 -49.73
CA ASP A 657 26.60 -15.36 -49.42
C ASP A 657 25.84 -15.19 -48.07
N ASP A 658 26.56 -14.68 -47.06
CA ASP A 658 26.12 -14.49 -45.66
C ASP A 658 24.98 -13.46 -45.44
N ASP A 659 24.81 -12.45 -46.31
CA ASP A 659 23.84 -11.35 -46.08
C ASP A 659 22.38 -11.73 -46.45
N ASP A 660 22.18 -12.57 -47.47
CA ASP A 660 20.83 -12.98 -47.92
C ASP A 660 20.24 -14.09 -47.04
N SER A 661 21.07 -14.89 -46.39
CA SER A 661 20.63 -15.94 -45.46
C SER A 661 20.13 -15.36 -44.12
N THR A 662 20.86 -14.38 -43.58
CA THR A 662 20.51 -13.70 -42.31
C THR A 662 19.24 -12.87 -42.44
N THR A 663 19.00 -12.23 -43.60
CA THR A 663 17.76 -11.50 -43.89
C THR A 663 16.54 -12.41 -44.13
N GLN A 664 16.74 -13.61 -44.71
CA GLN A 664 15.68 -14.62 -44.79
C GLN A 664 15.29 -15.17 -43.42
N ILE A 665 16.27 -15.41 -42.54
CA ILE A 665 16.02 -15.87 -41.16
C ILE A 665 15.36 -14.76 -40.33
N SER A 666 15.79 -13.50 -40.43
CA SER A 666 15.17 -12.39 -39.70
C SER A 666 13.72 -12.15 -40.15
N THR A 667 13.43 -12.18 -41.45
CA THR A 667 12.04 -12.03 -41.93
C THR A 667 11.16 -13.24 -41.59
N ALA A 668 11.70 -14.44 -41.44
CA ALA A 668 10.97 -15.59 -40.91
C ALA A 668 10.70 -15.44 -39.40
N PHE A 669 11.68 -14.96 -38.64
CA PHE A 669 11.55 -14.67 -37.21
C PHE A 669 10.52 -13.55 -36.94
N ASP A 670 10.57 -12.45 -37.69
CA ASP A 670 9.62 -11.34 -37.57
C ASP A 670 8.18 -11.77 -37.89
N ARG A 671 7.98 -12.65 -38.88
CA ARG A 671 6.67 -13.27 -39.17
C ARG A 671 6.20 -14.14 -37.99
N ALA A 672 7.05 -15.05 -37.51
CA ALA A 672 6.72 -15.88 -36.35
C ALA A 672 6.40 -15.04 -35.09
N GLN A 673 7.11 -13.92 -34.88
CA GLN A 673 6.81 -12.97 -33.81
C GLN A 673 5.48 -12.24 -34.03
N GLY A 674 5.14 -11.90 -35.28
CA GLY A 674 3.82 -11.40 -35.67
C GLY A 674 2.69 -12.40 -35.40
N ASP A 675 2.88 -13.66 -35.75
CA ASP A 675 1.89 -14.72 -35.52
C ASP A 675 1.73 -15.03 -34.02
N ILE A 676 2.82 -15.05 -33.25
CA ILE A 676 2.79 -15.18 -31.79
C ILE A 676 2.05 -14.00 -31.15
N THR A 677 2.32 -12.76 -31.56
CA THR A 677 1.65 -11.58 -30.97
C THR A 677 0.17 -11.48 -31.35
N THR A 678 -0.21 -11.82 -32.58
CA THR A 678 -1.62 -11.87 -32.99
C THR A 678 -2.36 -13.05 -32.34
N SER A 679 -1.73 -14.21 -32.19
CA SER A 679 -2.28 -15.33 -31.43
C SER A 679 -2.44 -15.00 -29.94
N ALA A 680 -1.42 -14.43 -29.30
CA ALA A 680 -1.45 -14.06 -27.89
C ALA A 680 -2.51 -12.98 -27.58
N THR A 681 -2.72 -12.00 -28.47
CA THR A 681 -3.78 -10.99 -28.30
C THR A 681 -5.18 -11.57 -28.47
N ARG A 682 -5.39 -12.47 -29.44
CA ARG A 682 -6.65 -13.24 -29.58
C ARG A 682 -6.91 -14.11 -28.35
N SER A 683 -5.92 -14.88 -27.90
CA SER A 683 -6.02 -15.73 -26.72
C SER A 683 -6.30 -14.93 -25.44
N SER A 684 -5.61 -13.80 -25.22
CA SER A 684 -5.86 -12.90 -24.10
C SER A 684 -7.28 -12.30 -24.11
N ALA A 685 -7.81 -11.95 -25.29
CA ALA A 685 -9.19 -11.49 -25.43
C ALA A 685 -10.20 -12.62 -25.12
N LEU A 686 -9.93 -13.86 -25.57
CA LEU A 686 -10.74 -15.04 -25.25
C LEU A 686 -10.68 -15.39 -23.77
N GLU A 687 -9.50 -15.41 -23.16
CA GLU A 687 -9.30 -15.62 -21.72
C GLU A 687 -10.02 -14.56 -20.89
N SER A 688 -9.97 -13.29 -21.28
CA SER A 688 -10.71 -12.21 -20.62
C SER A 688 -12.23 -12.42 -20.71
N LYS A 689 -12.74 -12.88 -21.85
CA LYS A 689 -14.16 -13.22 -22.04
C LYS A 689 -14.57 -14.45 -21.22
N LEU A 690 -13.77 -15.52 -21.27
CA LEU A 690 -13.97 -16.75 -20.50
C LEU A 690 -13.87 -16.49 -19.00
N ARG A 691 -12.96 -15.63 -18.53
CA ARG A 691 -12.83 -15.26 -17.12
C ARG A 691 -14.02 -14.46 -16.62
N LYS A 692 -14.62 -13.59 -17.45
CA LYS A 692 -15.86 -12.88 -17.11
C LYS A 692 -17.06 -13.83 -16.96
N LEU A 693 -17.16 -14.85 -17.82
CA LEU A 693 -18.26 -15.82 -17.81
C LEU A 693 -18.07 -16.93 -16.76
N HIS A 694 -16.88 -17.54 -16.70
CA HIS A 694 -16.58 -18.69 -15.85
C HIS A 694 -15.96 -18.33 -14.51
N GLY A 695 -15.42 -17.12 -14.29
CA GLY A 695 -14.80 -16.73 -13.01
C GLY A 695 -15.75 -16.94 -11.83
N GLY A 696 -16.98 -16.40 -11.91
CA GLY A 696 -18.00 -16.60 -10.88
C GLY A 696 -18.42 -18.07 -10.70
N TYR A 697 -18.39 -18.88 -11.76
CA TYR A 697 -18.65 -20.32 -11.66
C TYR A 697 -17.49 -21.10 -11.03
N ILE A 698 -16.24 -20.71 -11.30
CA ILE A 698 -15.04 -21.26 -10.66
C ILE A 698 -15.04 -20.92 -9.16
N ASP A 699 -15.33 -19.67 -8.80
CA ASP A 699 -15.44 -19.23 -7.40
C ASP A 699 -16.57 -19.98 -6.67
N ARG A 700 -17.72 -20.17 -7.33
CA ARG A 700 -18.84 -20.97 -6.79
C ARG A 700 -18.46 -22.44 -6.62
N ALA A 701 -17.76 -23.04 -7.60
CA ALA A 701 -17.28 -24.41 -7.52
C ALA A 701 -16.23 -24.59 -6.41
N GLY A 702 -15.31 -23.63 -6.22
CA GLY A 702 -14.37 -23.60 -5.11
C GLY A 702 -15.07 -23.56 -3.75
N LYS A 703 -16.04 -22.64 -3.58
CA LYS A 703 -16.86 -22.55 -2.35
C LYS A 703 -17.67 -23.82 -2.08
N LEU A 704 -18.20 -24.47 -3.12
CA LEU A 704 -18.93 -25.74 -2.97
C LEU A 704 -17.98 -26.89 -2.57
N ARG A 705 -16.79 -26.99 -3.17
CA ARG A 705 -15.77 -27.99 -2.79
C ARG A 705 -15.33 -27.81 -1.33
N ALA A 706 -15.09 -26.57 -0.89
CA ALA A 706 -14.75 -26.27 0.50
C ALA A 706 -15.85 -26.74 1.46
N LYS A 707 -17.11 -26.34 1.22
CA LYS A 707 -18.26 -26.77 2.03
C LYS A 707 -18.47 -28.28 2.07
N ILE A 708 -18.24 -28.99 0.96
CA ILE A 708 -18.31 -30.45 0.91
C ILE A 708 -17.18 -31.08 1.75
N GLY A 709 -15.97 -30.51 1.69
CA GLY A 709 -14.85 -30.94 2.54
C GLY A 709 -15.11 -30.73 4.03
N GLU A 710 -15.57 -29.54 4.41
CA GLU A 710 -15.97 -29.21 5.79
C GLU A 710 -17.07 -30.15 6.30
N ALA A 711 -18.12 -30.38 5.49
CA ALA A 711 -19.20 -31.30 5.84
C ALA A 711 -18.71 -32.77 5.97
N ALA A 712 -17.77 -33.21 5.13
CA ALA A 712 -17.19 -34.54 5.22
C ALA A 712 -16.33 -34.72 6.49
N LEU A 713 -15.55 -33.70 6.87
CA LEU A 713 -14.79 -33.70 8.12
C LEU A 713 -15.70 -33.69 9.35
N ALA A 714 -16.76 -32.86 9.34
CA ALA A 714 -17.76 -32.83 10.41
C ALA A 714 -18.50 -34.17 10.55
N LEU A 715 -18.88 -34.80 9.42
CA LEU A 715 -19.46 -36.15 9.41
C LEU A 715 -18.50 -37.20 9.98
N GLY A 716 -17.19 -37.09 9.67
CA GLY A 716 -16.15 -37.95 10.25
C GLY A 716 -16.07 -37.81 11.77
N GLY A 717 -16.01 -36.59 12.28
CA GLY A 717 -16.00 -36.30 13.72
C GLY A 717 -17.24 -36.82 14.43
N LEU A 718 -18.44 -36.57 13.87
CA LEU A 718 -19.71 -37.04 14.44
C LEU A 718 -19.83 -38.58 14.44
N LYS A 719 -19.26 -39.28 13.45
CA LYS A 719 -19.21 -40.75 13.45
C LYS A 719 -18.35 -41.28 14.58
N VAL A 720 -17.12 -40.77 14.72
CA VAL A 720 -16.22 -41.14 15.83
C VAL A 720 -16.88 -40.84 17.17
N GLN A 721 -17.47 -39.66 17.34
CA GLN A 721 -18.20 -39.31 18.56
C GLN A 721 -19.40 -40.25 18.83
N GLY A 722 -20.16 -40.62 17.80
CA GLY A 722 -21.28 -41.56 17.93
C GLY A 722 -20.85 -43.01 18.20
N GLU A 723 -19.60 -43.38 17.89
CA GLU A 723 -19.00 -44.66 18.28
C GLU A 723 -18.46 -44.60 19.72
N THR A 724 -17.75 -43.54 20.10
CA THR A 724 -17.26 -43.37 21.48
C THR A 724 -18.40 -43.26 22.49
N LEU A 725 -19.48 -42.54 22.18
CA LEU A 725 -20.64 -42.44 23.07
C LEU A 725 -21.36 -43.78 23.27
N ARG A 726 -21.45 -44.63 22.23
CA ARG A 726 -21.96 -46.01 22.37
C ARG A 726 -21.03 -46.89 23.21
N GLY A 727 -19.71 -46.70 23.09
CA GLY A 727 -18.74 -47.31 23.97
C GLY A 727 -18.93 -46.90 25.44
N VAL A 728 -19.01 -45.59 25.71
CA VAL A 728 -19.22 -45.04 27.05
C VAL A 728 -20.54 -45.51 27.65
N ASP A 729 -21.66 -45.47 26.92
CA ASP A 729 -22.95 -45.97 27.41
C ASP A 729 -22.86 -47.46 27.80
N SER A 730 -22.22 -48.31 26.98
CA SER A 730 -22.04 -49.72 27.34
C SER A 730 -21.21 -49.94 28.60
N VAL A 731 -20.24 -49.06 28.88
CA VAL A 731 -19.41 -49.10 30.10
C VAL A 731 -20.16 -48.56 31.31
N GLU A 732 -20.87 -47.43 31.16
CA GLU A 732 -21.73 -46.84 32.21
C GLU A 732 -22.80 -47.83 32.68
N GLN A 733 -23.47 -48.53 31.75
CA GLN A 733 -24.46 -49.56 32.10
C GLN A 733 -23.83 -50.72 32.90
N ALA A 734 -22.62 -51.16 32.55
CA ALA A 734 -21.90 -52.19 33.30
C ALA A 734 -21.48 -51.71 34.69
N VAL A 735 -20.87 -50.53 34.78
CA VAL A 735 -20.43 -49.91 36.05
C VAL A 735 -21.62 -49.64 36.99
N LEU A 736 -22.79 -49.27 36.44
CA LEU A 736 -24.00 -49.06 37.22
C LEU A 736 -24.53 -50.37 37.83
N ILE A 737 -24.42 -51.50 37.13
CA ILE A 737 -24.76 -52.83 37.67
C ILE A 737 -23.79 -53.18 38.81
N ASP A 738 -22.48 -53.16 38.56
CA ASP A 738 -21.44 -53.49 39.55
C ASP A 738 -21.58 -52.64 40.82
N ARG A 739 -21.83 -51.33 40.67
CA ARG A 739 -22.03 -50.40 41.78
C ARG A 739 -23.29 -50.70 42.58
N LEU A 740 -24.39 -51.08 41.92
CA LEU A 740 -25.63 -51.48 42.61
C LEU A 740 -25.47 -52.81 43.33
N GLU A 741 -24.68 -53.74 42.80
CA GLU A 741 -24.37 -55.01 43.48
C GLU A 741 -23.48 -54.79 44.70
N GLY A 742 -22.40 -54.02 44.59
CA GLY A 742 -21.57 -53.66 45.75
C GLY A 742 -22.35 -52.95 46.86
N LEU A 743 -23.22 -51.97 46.52
CA LEU A 743 -24.09 -51.32 47.50
C LEU A 743 -25.12 -52.28 48.13
N ARG A 744 -25.60 -53.28 47.39
CA ARG A 744 -26.48 -54.32 47.96
C ARG A 744 -25.71 -55.18 48.97
N GLU A 745 -24.49 -55.60 48.63
CA GLU A 745 -23.63 -56.38 49.54
C GLU A 745 -23.35 -55.60 50.83
N GLU A 746 -22.91 -54.34 50.74
CA GLU A 746 -22.71 -53.46 51.91
C GLU A 746 -23.97 -53.32 52.77
N VAL A 747 -25.13 -53.07 52.16
CA VAL A 747 -26.40 -52.97 52.89
C VAL A 747 -26.80 -54.30 53.54
N THR A 748 -26.54 -55.45 52.92
CA THR A 748 -26.80 -56.76 53.56
C THR A 748 -25.86 -57.03 54.73
N PHE A 749 -24.58 -56.62 54.63
CA PHE A 749 -23.62 -56.71 55.72
C PHE A 749 -24.02 -55.83 56.92
N VAL A 750 -24.39 -54.57 56.67
CA VAL A 750 -24.88 -53.64 57.70
C VAL A 750 -26.14 -54.18 58.38
N LYS A 751 -27.14 -54.65 57.62
CA LYS A 751 -28.37 -55.25 58.17
C LYS A 751 -28.09 -56.51 59.02
N LYS A 752 -27.13 -57.34 58.62
CA LYS A 752 -26.73 -58.50 59.41
C LYS A 752 -26.15 -58.07 60.76
N ARG A 753 -25.22 -57.10 60.75
CA ARG A 753 -24.57 -56.57 61.95
C ARG A 753 -25.54 -55.83 62.88
N GLU A 754 -26.51 -55.11 62.32
CA GLU A 754 -27.60 -54.49 63.08
C GLU A 754 -28.45 -55.56 63.80
N ARG A 755 -28.83 -56.63 63.10
CA ARG A 755 -29.60 -57.74 63.68
C ARG A 755 -28.84 -58.46 64.79
N GLU A 756 -27.54 -58.69 64.61
CA GLU A 756 -26.66 -59.26 65.65
C GLU A 756 -26.63 -58.36 66.89
N ALA A 757 -26.45 -57.05 66.73
CA ALA A 757 -26.45 -56.10 67.84
C ALA A 757 -27.81 -55.97 68.57
N GLN A 758 -28.94 -56.06 67.83
CA GLN A 758 -30.28 -56.08 68.41
C GLN A 758 -30.52 -57.36 69.24
N GLU A 759 -30.01 -58.50 68.77
CA GLU A 759 -30.10 -59.79 69.47
C GLU A 759 -29.24 -59.78 70.74
N ASP A 760 -28.00 -59.30 70.67
CA ASP A 760 -27.14 -59.10 71.85
C ASP A 760 -27.82 -58.18 72.89
N PHE A 761 -28.40 -57.06 72.45
CA PHE A 761 -29.14 -56.16 73.35
C PHE A 761 -30.35 -56.85 73.99
N ARG A 762 -31.08 -57.69 73.24
CA ARG A 762 -32.21 -58.47 73.76
C ARG A 762 -31.74 -59.43 74.86
N VAL A 763 -30.68 -60.19 74.62
CA VAL A 763 -30.09 -61.13 75.60
C VAL A 763 -29.62 -60.38 76.85
N ARG A 764 -28.87 -59.27 76.70
CA ARG A 764 -28.43 -58.46 77.86
C ARG A 764 -29.59 -57.86 78.66
N ARG A 765 -30.69 -57.50 78.00
CA ARG A 765 -31.90 -57.01 78.67
C ARG A 765 -32.62 -58.12 79.44
N GLU A 766 -32.63 -59.35 78.91
CA GLU A 766 -33.19 -60.52 79.57
C GLU A 766 -32.33 -60.96 80.78
N GLU A 767 -31.00 -60.98 80.64
CA GLU A 767 -30.06 -61.16 81.77
C GLU A 767 -30.30 -60.13 82.89
N LEU A 768 -30.40 -58.84 82.52
CA LEU A 768 -30.64 -57.75 83.47
C LEU A 768 -32.01 -57.85 84.14
N ALA A 769 -33.03 -58.33 83.44
CA ALA A 769 -34.35 -58.59 84.03
C ALA A 769 -34.29 -59.75 85.04
N ALA A 770 -33.59 -60.84 84.71
CA ALA A 770 -33.39 -61.99 85.59
C ALA A 770 -32.54 -61.67 86.84
N LEU A 771 -31.65 -60.67 86.76
CA LEU A 771 -30.90 -60.15 87.92
C LEU A 771 -31.70 -59.18 88.80
N ARG A 772 -32.90 -58.76 88.38
CA ARG A 772 -33.80 -57.86 89.12
C ARG A 772 -35.01 -58.57 89.75
N SER A 773 -35.23 -59.83 89.40
CA SER A 773 -36.20 -60.75 90.02
C SER A 773 -35.54 -61.59 91.10
#